data_AF-A0A7X8F878-F1
#
_entry.id   AF-A0A7X8F878-F1
#
_cell.length_a   1.000
_cell.length_b   1.000
_cell.length_c   1.000
_cell.angle_alpha   90.00
_cell.angle_beta   90.00
_cell.angle_gamma   90.00
#
_symmetry.space_group_name_H-M   'P 1'
#
loop_
_entity.id
_entity.type
_entity.pdbx_description
1 polymer ?
#
loop_
_entity_poly.entity_id
_entity_poly.type
_entity_poly.pdbx_seq_one_letter_code
_entity_poly.pdbx_strand_id
1 'polypeptide(L)'
;MFNFEKIIASLLFILLGFSPHHTYAGIHSYKGNSVLADGKFVKIRIEESGVYKLTFEDLRDMGVNNPANVKIFGYGGALLSQNFLHPKIDDLPEIAIHMEKGSDDEFNAGDYILFYAQGVNSWKYDAARQMYMHTLNHYSTHGYYFVTSDDVGTGRKIEKKDYDLPSGGSFVEVNDFIDFAVHEKELVSLTSSGKVFYGETFGDMLSLDLKFSFPNIVTDDNSVKVRLDVAANSTAPSTFNLSLNSKQTKSLSVAEKSKDHYEKGKGANGFFTFKPEADVQNFRLTYDKSAANSRGYLNYLEVNARRALKMTGKVMRFQNPDHLGSANYSKFTLSDATSNTQVWDITDHTNISRVNAEVNGGTLSFYDSNQSNKTYLALDPGAAASFPKPEVVGVVPNQDLHGMLPADMLIITHPNFLSQAKRLANEHNNRGEITVEVVTTEQVYNEFSSGTPDATAYRWVLKMLYDRANESGDLTKRPGFLLLFGRGSYDNRKILRSSGEPFVLTYQAENSLVETESYVTDDYFAFLKDTDGDNVPAHSLDIGVGRFPVSTLQEATDVVTKTINYMKDENRGIWKNQLCFLADDGDDALHAKQAEVVALSVAANNPAFQITKIYLDAYQQIINASGETYPVARTQFHNLLRNGMFVLNFTGHAGTAGWTNEQILTTTDVRTLSNKNLPLWVAVTCNFLQFDLPSISAGERVLLNPVGGGVGIFSATRPVYASQNLNINKEVNHFLFSKDDNGEYLRVGEVFRRAKNRLGNEINKLSYVYMGDPSIRLNYPGKYGYKVVTDKINGVAVQGNDTLRALSVVRIEGHIADEDNSLVNDFNGFLNATIYDKVQSVTTLNNDNNKNGVITYDDRLNKLFSGAVQVEDGRFELVFMLPKDIKYNYGTGRINYYAACEDNGYEAQGYFENFYVGGTNPDIDPLIEFDEEGPDIQMYLNSPVFKSGDKVNETPLFMAHVSDISGINQVGSGIGHDITLIVDEDPEQFYILNDFYHSTENDYTQGTVRFKLPELRPGKHTLTFKVWDLQNNSSSDTIEFEVVRGLEPVIFDVFNYPNPVKASTKFVIQHDRPESVLDTKIDIFDLAGRLIWSISQSTLDEITWNVTDSEGRSLPTGVYLYRVSISLDSKTVHSKIKKLIVVE
;
A
#
# COMPACT_ATOMS: atom_id res chain seq x y z
N MET A 1 18.98 14.43 -68.23
CA MET A 1 19.32 14.17 -66.81
C MET A 1 18.11 14.52 -65.98
N PHE A 2 17.59 13.54 -65.26
CA PHE A 2 16.29 13.55 -64.60
C PHE A 2 16.24 14.56 -63.45
N ASN A 3 15.11 15.26 -63.37
CA ASN A 3 14.84 16.37 -62.45
C ASN A 3 14.72 15.88 -61.00
N PHE A 4 15.86 15.69 -60.33
CA PHE A 4 15.95 15.28 -58.93
C PHE A 4 15.38 16.35 -57.97
N GLU A 5 15.40 17.63 -58.34
CA GLU A 5 14.94 18.72 -57.48
C GLU A 5 13.41 18.80 -57.32
N LYS A 6 12.64 18.43 -58.35
CA LYS A 6 11.16 18.38 -58.23
C LYS A 6 10.65 17.19 -57.43
N ILE A 7 11.41 16.10 -57.40
CA ILE A 7 11.11 14.94 -56.56
C ILE A 7 11.45 15.25 -55.10
N ILE A 8 12.57 15.94 -54.81
CA ILE A 8 12.92 16.36 -53.44
C ILE A 8 11.95 17.41 -52.92
N ALA A 9 11.50 18.39 -53.73
CA ALA A 9 10.51 19.37 -53.29
C ALA A 9 9.11 18.76 -53.06
N SER A 10 8.72 17.75 -53.83
CA SER A 10 7.45 17.03 -53.62
C SER A 10 7.51 16.05 -52.45
N LEU A 11 8.68 15.45 -52.19
CA LEU A 11 8.92 14.66 -50.96
C LEU A 11 9.00 15.55 -49.72
N LEU A 12 9.58 16.76 -49.80
CA LEU A 12 9.60 17.70 -48.68
C LEU A 12 8.21 18.25 -48.35
N PHE A 13 7.35 18.49 -49.36
CA PHE A 13 5.95 18.88 -49.12
C PHE A 13 5.07 17.73 -48.60
N ILE A 14 5.40 16.48 -48.93
CA ILE A 14 4.75 15.31 -48.34
C ILE A 14 5.32 15.00 -46.94
N LEU A 15 6.57 15.35 -46.63
CA LEU A 15 7.17 15.20 -45.28
C LEU A 15 6.88 16.35 -44.32
N LEU A 16 6.60 17.57 -44.80
CA LEU A 16 6.23 18.73 -43.98
C LEU A 16 4.70 18.94 -43.88
N GLY A 17 3.90 18.18 -44.63
CA GLY A 17 2.44 18.13 -44.53
C GLY A 17 1.91 17.10 -43.52
N PHE A 18 2.79 16.27 -42.96
CA PHE A 18 2.52 15.38 -41.83
C PHE A 18 3.39 15.81 -40.63
N SER A 19 3.13 16.99 -40.07
CA SER A 19 3.23 17.06 -38.62
C SER A 19 2.08 16.21 -38.10
N PRO A 20 2.33 15.08 -37.42
CA PRO A 20 1.30 14.54 -36.58
C PRO A 20 1.20 15.52 -35.40
N HIS A 21 0.39 16.57 -35.57
CA HIS A 21 -0.59 16.76 -34.51
C HIS A 21 -1.46 15.51 -34.58
N HIS A 22 -0.95 14.40 -34.01
CA HIS A 22 -1.81 13.37 -33.46
C HIS A 22 -2.58 14.12 -32.38
N THR A 23 -3.71 14.72 -32.78
CA THR A 23 -4.87 14.73 -31.91
C THR A 23 -5.05 13.27 -31.52
N TYR A 24 -4.57 12.89 -30.34
CA TYR A 24 -4.93 11.64 -29.70
C TYR A 24 -6.45 11.70 -29.53
N ALA A 25 -7.19 11.27 -30.55
CA ALA A 25 -8.59 10.93 -30.35
C ALA A 25 -8.55 9.67 -29.49
N GLY A 26 -8.88 9.80 -28.21
CA GLY A 26 -8.94 8.67 -27.30
C GLY A 26 -9.84 7.57 -27.85
N ILE A 27 -9.52 6.32 -27.53
CA ILE A 27 -10.36 5.15 -27.88
C ILE A 27 -11.74 5.25 -27.20
N HIS A 28 -11.83 6.02 -26.11
CA HIS A 28 -13.01 6.21 -25.29
C HIS A 28 -13.51 7.65 -25.35
N SER A 29 -14.83 7.83 -25.19
CA SER A 29 -15.45 9.14 -25.02
C SER A 29 -16.00 9.28 -23.63
N TYR A 30 -15.75 10.41 -22.98
CA TYR A 30 -16.18 10.67 -21.60
C TYR A 30 -17.31 11.72 -21.55
N LYS A 31 -18.33 11.47 -20.73
CA LYS A 31 -19.40 12.43 -20.38
C LYS A 31 -18.81 13.58 -19.58
N GLY A 32 -19.38 14.77 -19.77
CA GLY A 32 -18.96 15.97 -19.05
C GLY A 32 -19.47 16.04 -17.61
N ASN A 33 -20.62 15.44 -17.32
CA ASN A 33 -21.21 15.32 -15.98
C ASN A 33 -21.93 13.98 -15.87
N SER A 34 -22.03 13.45 -14.65
CA SER A 34 -22.79 12.23 -14.36
C SER A 34 -24.30 12.48 -14.37
N VAL A 35 -25.09 11.48 -14.75
CA VAL A 35 -26.55 11.50 -14.50
C VAL A 35 -26.89 11.60 -13.01
N LEU A 36 -25.97 11.23 -12.11
CA LEU A 36 -26.14 11.33 -10.65
C LEU A 36 -25.81 12.73 -10.10
N ALA A 37 -25.45 13.69 -10.95
CA ALA A 37 -25.08 15.05 -10.53
C ALA A 37 -26.25 15.84 -9.95
N ASP A 38 -27.49 15.56 -10.39
CA ASP A 38 -28.70 16.21 -9.88
C ASP A 38 -29.92 15.27 -9.91
N GLY A 39 -30.91 15.55 -9.06
CA GLY A 39 -32.14 14.76 -8.92
C GLY A 39 -32.12 13.79 -7.74
N LYS A 40 -33.18 12.99 -7.59
CA LYS A 40 -33.28 11.98 -6.55
C LYS A 40 -33.10 10.59 -7.14
N PHE A 41 -32.06 9.87 -6.71
CA PHE A 41 -31.80 8.50 -7.11
C PHE A 41 -31.91 7.53 -5.93
N VAL A 42 -32.56 6.39 -6.16
CA VAL A 42 -32.63 5.28 -5.22
C VAL A 42 -31.88 4.09 -5.79
N LYS A 43 -30.81 3.67 -5.11
CA LYS A 43 -30.00 2.50 -5.48
C LYS A 43 -30.77 1.23 -5.13
N ILE A 44 -30.84 0.32 -6.09
CA ILE A 44 -31.40 -1.02 -5.95
C ILE A 44 -30.35 -2.06 -6.34
N ARG A 45 -30.49 -3.29 -5.85
CA ARG A 45 -29.57 -4.38 -6.15
C ARG A 45 -30.29 -5.69 -6.48
N ILE A 46 -29.61 -6.54 -7.25
CA ILE A 46 -30.10 -7.82 -7.74
C ILE A 46 -29.00 -8.87 -7.72
N GLU A 47 -29.37 -10.14 -7.51
CA GLU A 47 -28.42 -11.26 -7.40
C GLU A 47 -28.20 -11.92 -8.78
N GLU A 48 -29.29 -12.37 -9.43
CA GLU A 48 -29.26 -13.09 -10.70
C GLU A 48 -29.71 -12.24 -11.88
N SER A 49 -29.17 -12.50 -13.07
CA SER A 49 -29.66 -11.85 -14.30
C SER A 49 -31.08 -12.32 -14.64
N GLY A 50 -31.98 -11.39 -14.96
CA GLY A 50 -33.38 -11.72 -15.27
C GLY A 50 -34.29 -10.51 -15.34
N VAL A 51 -35.59 -10.74 -15.41
CA VAL A 51 -36.60 -9.68 -15.42
C VAL A 51 -37.10 -9.42 -14.00
N TYR A 52 -36.99 -8.18 -13.56
CA TYR A 52 -37.38 -7.72 -12.23
C TYR A 52 -38.61 -6.83 -12.30
N LYS A 53 -39.37 -6.82 -11.22
CA LYS A 53 -40.62 -6.09 -11.08
C LYS A 53 -40.54 -5.04 -9.97
N LEU A 54 -41.04 -3.84 -10.27
CA LEU A 54 -41.34 -2.81 -9.29
C LEU A 54 -42.79 -2.36 -9.46
N THR A 55 -43.60 -2.49 -8.41
CA THR A 55 -44.99 -2.02 -8.46
C THR A 55 -45.08 -0.50 -8.32
N PHE A 56 -46.23 0.07 -8.66
CA PHE A 56 -46.52 1.47 -8.38
C PHE A 56 -46.26 1.83 -6.91
N GLU A 57 -46.68 0.98 -5.98
CA GLU A 57 -46.47 1.15 -4.54
C GLU A 57 -44.98 1.09 -4.19
N ASP A 58 -44.21 0.16 -4.76
CA ASP A 58 -42.76 0.08 -4.53
C ASP A 58 -42.07 1.40 -4.91
N LEU A 59 -42.47 2.00 -6.05
CA LEU A 59 -41.92 3.28 -6.51
C LEU A 59 -42.34 4.44 -5.57
N ARG A 60 -43.59 4.44 -5.10
CA ARG A 60 -44.05 5.42 -4.11
C ARG A 60 -43.32 5.30 -2.78
N ASP A 61 -43.03 4.08 -2.32
CA ASP A 61 -42.29 3.80 -1.09
C ASP A 61 -40.81 4.22 -1.18
N MET A 62 -40.21 4.12 -2.38
CA MET A 62 -38.91 4.74 -2.68
C MET A 62 -38.96 6.28 -2.68
N GLY A 63 -40.17 6.85 -2.61
CA GLY A 63 -40.43 8.28 -2.69
C GLY A 63 -40.18 8.84 -4.09
N VAL A 64 -40.47 8.06 -5.13
CA VAL A 64 -40.53 8.51 -6.53
C VAL A 64 -41.81 9.35 -6.68
N ASN A 65 -41.64 10.63 -7.01
CA ASN A 65 -42.74 11.59 -7.02
C ASN A 65 -43.71 11.36 -8.19
N ASN A 66 -43.17 10.95 -9.34
CA ASN A 66 -43.94 10.65 -10.54
C ASN A 66 -43.65 9.22 -11.04
N PRO A 67 -44.29 8.19 -10.45
CA PRO A 67 -44.08 6.79 -10.86
C PRO A 67 -44.38 6.51 -12.33
N ALA A 68 -45.29 7.26 -12.96
CA ALA A 68 -45.58 7.13 -14.39
C ALA A 68 -44.39 7.52 -15.28
N ASN A 69 -43.48 8.37 -14.77
CA ASN A 69 -42.22 8.75 -15.44
C ASN A 69 -40.99 8.11 -14.77
N VAL A 70 -41.14 6.93 -14.18
CA VAL A 70 -40.00 6.18 -13.62
C VAL A 70 -38.97 5.86 -14.71
N LYS A 71 -37.69 6.02 -14.34
CA LYS A 71 -36.50 5.66 -15.11
C LYS A 71 -35.62 4.74 -14.28
N ILE A 72 -34.87 3.88 -14.96
CA ILE A 72 -33.86 3.03 -14.35
C ILE A 72 -32.55 3.24 -15.09
N PHE A 73 -31.47 3.50 -14.36
CA PHE A 73 -30.14 3.73 -14.87
C PHE A 73 -29.17 2.65 -14.41
N GLY A 74 -28.28 2.22 -15.30
CA GLY A 74 -27.19 1.29 -15.00
C GLY A 74 -27.04 0.13 -15.99
N TYR A 75 -26.00 -0.67 -15.79
CA TYR A 75 -25.68 -1.85 -16.60
C TYR A 75 -25.39 -3.10 -15.75
N GLY A 76 -25.60 -3.03 -14.43
CA GLY A 76 -25.65 -4.20 -13.55
C GLY A 76 -24.29 -4.69 -13.04
N GLY A 77 -24.20 -6.00 -12.80
CA GLY A 77 -23.14 -6.62 -12.01
C GLY A 77 -22.02 -7.33 -12.77
N ALA A 78 -22.04 -7.33 -14.10
CA ALA A 78 -21.03 -8.01 -14.89
C ALA A 78 -19.63 -7.42 -14.62
N LEU A 79 -18.62 -8.28 -14.57
CA LEU A 79 -17.22 -7.87 -14.37
C LEU A 79 -16.80 -6.87 -15.44
N LEU A 80 -16.19 -5.75 -15.03
CA LEU A 80 -15.66 -4.78 -15.98
C LEU A 80 -14.49 -5.36 -16.77
N SER A 81 -14.41 -4.99 -18.05
CA SER A 81 -13.24 -5.35 -18.85
C SER A 81 -12.00 -4.66 -18.30
N GLN A 82 -10.92 -5.43 -18.18
CA GLN A 82 -9.61 -4.95 -17.75
C GLN A 82 -8.78 -4.40 -18.91
N ASN A 83 -9.31 -4.47 -20.14
CA ASN A 83 -8.64 -4.12 -21.38
C ASN A 83 -9.25 -2.89 -22.02
N PHE A 84 -8.48 -1.81 -22.08
CA PHE A 84 -8.90 -0.52 -22.65
C PHE A 84 -9.11 -0.55 -24.18
N LEU A 85 -8.71 -1.61 -24.87
CA LEU A 85 -9.08 -1.76 -26.29
C LEU A 85 -10.56 -2.12 -26.48
N HIS A 86 -11.26 -2.53 -25.41
CA HIS A 86 -12.68 -2.81 -25.47
C HIS A 86 -13.52 -1.59 -25.11
N PRO A 87 -14.62 -1.31 -25.84
CA PRO A 87 -15.50 -0.20 -25.52
C PRO A 87 -16.12 -0.40 -24.14
N LYS A 88 -16.14 0.69 -23.36
CA LYS A 88 -16.83 0.77 -22.07
C LYS A 88 -18.00 1.75 -22.18
N ILE A 89 -19.08 1.45 -21.48
CA ILE A 89 -20.14 2.40 -21.20
C ILE A 89 -19.61 3.38 -20.16
N ASP A 90 -19.48 4.65 -20.54
CA ASP A 90 -18.78 5.64 -19.73
C ASP A 90 -19.48 5.93 -18.38
N ASP A 91 -20.69 6.48 -18.44
CA ASP A 91 -21.59 6.76 -17.31
C ASP A 91 -22.81 5.80 -17.33
N LEU A 92 -23.82 6.03 -16.50
CA LEU A 92 -24.99 5.18 -16.39
C LEU A 92 -25.99 5.37 -17.55
N PRO A 93 -26.27 4.32 -18.36
CA PRO A 93 -27.27 4.40 -19.41
C PRO A 93 -28.68 4.21 -18.81
N GLU A 94 -29.67 4.90 -19.37
CA GLU A 94 -31.08 4.60 -19.10
C GLU A 94 -31.48 3.29 -19.80
N ILE A 95 -31.98 2.33 -19.03
CA ILE A 95 -32.47 1.06 -19.57
C ILE A 95 -33.95 1.15 -19.91
N ALA A 96 -34.36 0.45 -20.98
CA ALA A 96 -35.75 0.41 -21.41
C ALA A 96 -36.61 -0.44 -20.45
N ILE A 97 -37.78 0.07 -20.08
CA ILE A 97 -38.74 -0.64 -19.21
C ILE A 97 -40.03 -1.00 -19.96
N HIS A 98 -40.62 -2.13 -19.60
CA HIS A 98 -42.01 -2.47 -19.94
C HIS A 98 -42.90 -1.97 -18.81
N MET A 99 -44.02 -1.33 -19.15
CA MET A 99 -44.97 -0.80 -18.18
C MET A 99 -46.29 -1.55 -18.39
N GLU A 100 -46.63 -2.42 -17.45
CA GLU A 100 -47.91 -3.13 -17.44
C GLU A 100 -48.92 -2.25 -16.71
N LYS A 101 -49.97 -1.86 -17.44
CA LYS A 101 -51.06 -1.04 -16.90
C LYS A 101 -52.37 -1.83 -16.90
N GLY A 102 -53.28 -1.41 -16.05
CA GLY A 102 -54.66 -1.87 -16.06
C GLY A 102 -55.44 -1.51 -17.33
N SER A 103 -56.74 -1.85 -17.33
CA SER A 103 -57.65 -1.59 -18.45
C SER A 103 -57.96 -0.11 -18.68
N ASP A 104 -57.57 0.76 -17.76
CA ASP A 104 -57.73 2.22 -17.82
C ASP A 104 -56.56 2.93 -18.52
N ASP A 105 -55.48 2.23 -18.86
CA ASP A 105 -54.27 2.76 -19.52
C ASP A 105 -53.57 3.90 -18.74
N GLU A 106 -53.86 4.02 -17.44
CA GLU A 106 -53.15 4.89 -16.50
C GLU A 106 -52.20 4.04 -15.65
N PHE A 107 -51.03 4.57 -15.26
CA PHE A 107 -50.10 3.84 -14.37
C PHE A 107 -50.40 4.20 -12.91
N ASN A 108 -51.15 3.35 -12.22
CA ASN A 108 -51.69 3.57 -10.88
C ASN A 108 -51.57 2.32 -9.97
N ALA A 109 -52.31 2.30 -8.85
CA ALA A 109 -52.18 1.27 -7.83
C ALA A 109 -52.52 -0.14 -8.37
N GLY A 110 -51.62 -1.10 -8.16
CA GLY A 110 -51.70 -2.45 -8.72
C GLY A 110 -50.94 -2.65 -10.04
N ASP A 111 -50.51 -1.58 -10.70
CA ASP A 111 -49.66 -1.63 -11.89
C ASP A 111 -48.19 -1.83 -11.53
N TYR A 112 -47.38 -2.20 -12.53
CA TYR A 112 -45.96 -2.42 -12.33
C TYR A 112 -45.13 -2.19 -13.58
N ILE A 113 -43.84 -1.93 -13.36
CA ILE A 113 -42.85 -1.94 -14.42
C ILE A 113 -42.06 -3.25 -14.37
N LEU A 114 -41.61 -3.69 -15.53
CA LEU A 114 -40.66 -4.77 -15.72
C LEU A 114 -39.42 -4.25 -16.42
N PHE A 115 -38.26 -4.71 -16.00
CA PHE A 115 -36.99 -4.39 -16.65
C PHE A 115 -36.05 -5.59 -16.55
N TYR A 116 -35.19 -5.77 -17.55
CA TYR A 116 -34.16 -6.79 -17.50
C TYR A 116 -32.93 -6.22 -16.79
N ALA A 117 -32.37 -6.99 -15.87
CA ALA A 117 -31.18 -6.65 -15.10
C ALA A 117 -30.11 -7.73 -15.27
N GLN A 118 -28.86 -7.31 -15.33
CA GLN A 118 -27.67 -8.15 -15.40
C GLN A 118 -27.09 -8.31 -14.00
N GLY A 119 -27.06 -9.54 -13.48
CA GLY A 119 -26.41 -9.90 -12.22
C GLY A 119 -24.90 -10.02 -12.36
N VAL A 120 -24.26 -10.72 -11.41
CA VAL A 120 -22.80 -10.88 -11.38
C VAL A 120 -22.26 -11.94 -12.34
N ASN A 121 -23.13 -12.82 -12.83
CA ASN A 121 -22.78 -13.85 -13.81
C ASN A 121 -23.07 -13.38 -15.23
N SER A 122 -22.02 -13.30 -16.05
CA SER A 122 -22.10 -13.01 -17.48
C SER A 122 -21.77 -14.24 -18.31
N TRP A 123 -22.26 -14.30 -19.56
CA TRP A 123 -22.08 -15.45 -20.44
C TRP A 123 -21.64 -15.01 -21.82
N LYS A 124 -20.61 -15.66 -22.38
CA LYS A 124 -20.09 -15.37 -23.72
C LYS A 124 -19.96 -16.66 -24.54
N TYR A 125 -20.36 -16.61 -25.80
CA TYR A 125 -20.18 -17.72 -26.71
C TYR A 125 -18.71 -17.85 -27.15
N ASP A 126 -18.11 -19.01 -26.93
CA ASP A 126 -16.81 -19.39 -27.47
C ASP A 126 -17.02 -20.21 -28.74
N ALA A 127 -16.69 -19.61 -29.90
CA ALA A 127 -16.85 -20.26 -31.19
C ALA A 127 -15.87 -21.42 -31.43
N ALA A 128 -14.72 -21.47 -30.77
CA ALA A 128 -13.80 -22.60 -30.89
C ALA A 128 -14.33 -23.84 -30.14
N ARG A 129 -14.99 -23.62 -29.01
CA ARG A 129 -15.58 -24.67 -28.16
C ARG A 129 -17.05 -24.97 -28.50
N GLN A 130 -17.69 -24.06 -29.24
CA GLN A 130 -19.10 -24.12 -29.61
C GLN A 130 -19.99 -24.26 -28.37
N MET A 131 -19.75 -23.42 -27.35
CA MET A 131 -20.48 -23.39 -26.08
C MET A 131 -20.44 -21.99 -25.45
N TYR A 132 -21.40 -21.69 -24.60
CA TYR A 132 -21.41 -20.49 -23.76
C TYR A 132 -20.62 -20.75 -22.48
N MET A 133 -19.73 -19.82 -22.15
CA MET A 133 -18.87 -19.85 -20.98
C MET A 133 -19.23 -18.71 -20.04
N HIS A 134 -19.37 -19.01 -18.76
CA HIS A 134 -19.66 -18.00 -17.73
C HIS A 134 -18.39 -17.24 -17.33
N THR A 135 -18.60 -16.03 -16.83
CA THR A 135 -17.61 -15.25 -16.08
C THR A 135 -18.34 -14.62 -14.91
N LEU A 136 -17.89 -14.96 -13.71
CA LEU A 136 -18.39 -14.43 -12.44
C LEU A 136 -17.61 -13.17 -12.06
N ASN A 137 -18.30 -12.15 -11.54
CA ASN A 137 -17.65 -10.99 -10.96
C ASN A 137 -17.01 -11.35 -9.61
N HIS A 138 -15.67 -11.30 -9.54
CA HIS A 138 -14.90 -11.62 -8.34
C HIS A 138 -14.81 -10.47 -7.31
N TYR A 139 -15.47 -9.34 -7.56
CA TYR A 139 -15.52 -8.18 -6.65
C TYR A 139 -16.88 -7.94 -5.98
N SER A 140 -17.98 -8.45 -6.56
CA SER A 140 -19.33 -8.25 -6.02
C SER A 140 -20.16 -9.53 -6.02
N THR A 141 -21.14 -9.59 -5.10
CA THR A 141 -22.18 -10.62 -5.05
C THR A 141 -23.51 -10.16 -5.65
N HIS A 142 -23.63 -8.87 -5.99
CA HIS A 142 -24.86 -8.27 -6.54
C HIS A 142 -24.54 -7.30 -7.68
N GLY A 143 -25.45 -7.17 -8.63
CA GLY A 143 -25.49 -6.06 -9.59
C GLY A 143 -26.37 -4.91 -9.08
N TYR A 144 -26.07 -3.68 -9.48
CA TYR A 144 -26.76 -2.48 -8.98
C TYR A 144 -27.32 -1.61 -10.11
N TYR A 145 -28.40 -0.89 -9.78
CA TYR A 145 -29.12 0.03 -10.65
C TYR A 145 -29.67 1.21 -9.84
N PHE A 146 -30.07 2.28 -10.50
CA PHE A 146 -30.58 3.50 -9.87
C PHE A 146 -31.96 3.88 -10.42
N VAL A 147 -32.93 4.10 -9.53
CA VAL A 147 -34.31 4.44 -9.86
C VAL A 147 -34.56 5.92 -9.61
N THR A 148 -35.21 6.61 -10.55
CA THR A 148 -35.58 8.03 -10.41
C THR A 148 -36.84 8.40 -11.19
N SER A 149 -37.40 9.59 -10.93
CA SER A 149 -38.39 10.28 -11.77
C SER A 149 -38.02 11.73 -12.11
N ASP A 150 -36.87 12.23 -11.62
CA ASP A 150 -36.65 13.67 -11.41
C ASP A 150 -35.80 14.35 -12.52
N ASP A 151 -35.42 13.64 -13.58
CA ASP A 151 -34.63 14.16 -14.71
C ASP A 151 -35.49 14.56 -15.93
N VAL A 152 -35.00 15.51 -16.76
CA VAL A 152 -35.70 16.14 -17.90
C VAL A 152 -35.83 15.18 -19.08
N GLY A 153 -36.95 14.46 -19.15
CA GLY A 153 -37.29 13.59 -20.29
C GLY A 153 -38.33 12.54 -19.93
N THR A 154 -38.95 11.94 -20.95
CA THR A 154 -39.87 10.80 -20.78
C THR A 154 -39.07 9.52 -20.58
N GLY A 155 -39.40 8.74 -19.56
CA GLY A 155 -38.71 7.48 -19.28
C GLY A 155 -38.80 6.48 -20.43
N ARG A 156 -37.66 5.88 -20.77
CA ARG A 156 -37.45 5.00 -21.93
C ARG A 156 -38.28 3.72 -21.82
N LYS A 157 -39.07 3.43 -22.85
CA LYS A 157 -39.90 2.22 -22.91
C LYS A 157 -39.30 1.19 -23.87
N ILE A 158 -39.62 -0.09 -23.65
CA ILE A 158 -39.29 -1.15 -24.62
C ILE A 158 -40.14 -0.93 -25.87
N GLU A 159 -39.49 -0.54 -26.97
CA GLU A 159 -40.15 -0.29 -28.25
C GLU A 159 -40.32 -1.57 -29.05
N LYS A 160 -41.35 -1.60 -29.92
CA LYS A 160 -41.51 -2.67 -30.91
C LYS A 160 -40.48 -2.48 -32.02
N LYS A 161 -39.86 -3.59 -32.43
CA LYS A 161 -38.96 -3.65 -33.56
C LYS A 161 -39.41 -4.75 -34.52
N ASP A 162 -39.45 -4.40 -35.80
CA ASP A 162 -39.76 -5.35 -36.87
C ASP A 162 -38.52 -6.16 -37.23
N TYR A 163 -38.73 -7.45 -37.44
CA TYR A 163 -37.73 -8.49 -37.62
C TYR A 163 -38.16 -9.29 -38.86
N ASP A 164 -38.16 -8.59 -40.00
CA ASP A 164 -38.63 -9.09 -41.28
C ASP A 164 -37.49 -9.66 -42.12
N LEU A 165 -37.82 -10.65 -42.95
CA LEU A 165 -36.93 -11.14 -43.98
C LEU A 165 -36.81 -10.09 -45.11
N PRO A 166 -35.61 -9.56 -45.42
CA PRO A 166 -35.46 -8.64 -46.54
C PRO A 166 -35.89 -9.27 -47.87
N SER A 167 -36.37 -8.45 -48.80
CA SER A 167 -36.78 -8.93 -50.13
C SER A 167 -35.65 -9.70 -50.83
N GLY A 168 -35.89 -10.98 -51.14
CA GLY A 168 -34.91 -11.88 -51.77
C GLY A 168 -33.94 -12.56 -50.78
N GLY A 169 -34.09 -12.33 -49.47
CA GLY A 169 -33.32 -13.01 -48.44
C GLY A 169 -33.67 -14.49 -48.33
N SER A 170 -32.67 -15.33 -48.07
CA SER A 170 -32.83 -16.73 -47.71
C SER A 170 -32.81 -16.89 -46.18
N PHE A 171 -33.55 -17.88 -45.67
CA PHE A 171 -33.58 -18.18 -44.25
C PHE A 171 -33.43 -19.67 -43.96
N VAL A 172 -33.06 -19.97 -42.72
CA VAL A 172 -33.04 -21.30 -42.12
C VAL A 172 -34.01 -21.34 -40.94
N GLU A 173 -34.72 -22.45 -40.77
CA GLU A 173 -35.65 -22.64 -39.65
C GLU A 173 -34.86 -22.99 -38.38
N VAL A 174 -35.13 -22.26 -37.29
CA VAL A 174 -34.54 -22.47 -35.98
C VAL A 174 -35.63 -22.92 -35.01
N ASN A 175 -35.63 -24.22 -34.70
CA ASN A 175 -36.59 -24.88 -33.82
C ASN A 175 -35.96 -25.37 -32.51
N ASP A 176 -34.70 -25.01 -32.26
CA ASP A 176 -33.95 -25.36 -31.06
C ASP A 176 -32.94 -24.26 -30.70
N PHE A 177 -32.42 -24.33 -29.48
CA PHE A 177 -31.48 -23.35 -28.95
C PHE A 177 -30.54 -24.00 -27.94
N ILE A 178 -29.43 -23.33 -27.64
CA ILE A 178 -28.52 -23.74 -26.58
C ILE A 178 -28.94 -23.04 -25.30
N ASP A 179 -29.20 -23.80 -24.24
CA ASP A 179 -29.39 -23.30 -22.87
C ASP A 179 -28.17 -23.64 -22.03
N PHE A 180 -27.98 -22.93 -20.92
CA PHE A 180 -26.79 -23.10 -20.09
C PHE A 180 -27.04 -22.77 -18.62
N ALA A 181 -26.30 -23.47 -17.76
CA ALA A 181 -26.30 -23.29 -16.31
C ALA A 181 -24.92 -23.65 -15.73
N VAL A 182 -24.61 -23.10 -14.56
CA VAL A 182 -23.36 -23.35 -13.84
C VAL A 182 -23.66 -23.69 -12.38
N HIS A 183 -22.87 -24.62 -11.81
CA HIS A 183 -22.74 -24.82 -10.37
C HIS A 183 -21.35 -24.36 -9.93
N GLU A 184 -21.31 -23.30 -9.12
CA GLU A 184 -20.11 -22.69 -8.54
C GLU A 184 -20.48 -22.16 -7.14
N LYS A 185 -19.69 -22.48 -6.10
CA LYS A 185 -20.06 -22.20 -4.69
C LYS A 185 -18.99 -21.45 -3.87
N GLU A 186 -17.79 -21.25 -4.39
CA GLU A 186 -16.71 -20.41 -3.81
C GLU A 186 -16.57 -20.49 -2.28
N LEU A 187 -16.30 -21.68 -1.77
CA LEU A 187 -16.26 -22.01 -0.34
C LEU A 187 -14.86 -21.94 0.29
N VAL A 188 -13.79 -21.97 -0.51
CA VAL A 188 -12.40 -22.01 -0.02
C VAL A 188 -11.42 -21.34 -0.98
N SER A 189 -10.45 -20.61 -0.43
CA SER A 189 -9.23 -20.19 -1.15
C SER A 189 -8.05 -21.04 -0.67
N LEU A 190 -7.35 -21.70 -1.60
CA LEU A 190 -6.30 -22.67 -1.25
C LEU A 190 -4.99 -22.02 -0.79
N THR A 191 -4.72 -20.79 -1.24
CA THR A 191 -3.51 -20.02 -0.91
C THR A 191 -3.83 -18.76 -0.11
N SER A 192 -5.12 -18.43 0.12
CA SER A 192 -5.55 -17.10 0.60
C SER A 192 -4.96 -15.97 -0.26
N SER A 193 -4.88 -16.22 -1.57
CA SER A 193 -4.29 -15.34 -2.58
C SER A 193 -4.87 -15.66 -3.95
N GLY A 194 -4.84 -14.69 -4.86
CA GLY A 194 -5.42 -14.83 -6.18
C GLY A 194 -6.95 -14.75 -6.15
N LYS A 195 -7.55 -14.62 -7.33
CA LYS A 195 -9.01 -14.37 -7.45
C LYS A 195 -9.88 -15.62 -7.60
N VAL A 196 -9.29 -16.82 -7.69
CA VAL A 196 -10.05 -18.08 -7.86
C VAL A 196 -10.32 -18.71 -6.50
N PHE A 197 -11.61 -18.89 -6.21
CA PHE A 197 -12.10 -19.62 -5.05
C PHE A 197 -12.71 -20.94 -5.52
N TYR A 198 -12.52 -22.00 -4.74
CA TYR A 198 -13.06 -23.32 -5.05
C TYR A 198 -14.29 -23.59 -4.17
N GLY A 199 -15.22 -24.39 -4.67
CA GLY A 199 -16.38 -24.89 -3.94
C GLY A 199 -16.07 -26.12 -3.10
N GLU A 200 -16.78 -27.20 -3.37
CA GLU A 200 -16.78 -28.41 -2.55
C GLU A 200 -15.41 -29.12 -2.52
N THR A 201 -15.02 -29.59 -1.33
CA THR A 201 -13.77 -30.33 -1.10
C THR A 201 -14.02 -31.84 -1.04
N PHE A 202 -13.25 -32.57 -1.84
CA PHE A 202 -13.25 -34.03 -1.92
C PHE A 202 -12.11 -34.60 -1.07
N GLY A 203 -12.44 -35.22 0.06
CA GLY A 203 -11.49 -35.83 0.98
C GLY A 203 -12.16 -36.93 1.80
N ASP A 204 -13.08 -36.53 2.67
CA ASP A 204 -13.98 -37.44 3.40
C ASP A 204 -15.24 -37.73 2.57
N MET A 205 -15.81 -36.68 1.97
CA MET A 205 -16.75 -36.81 0.85
C MET A 205 -15.93 -37.09 -0.42
N LEU A 206 -16.24 -38.17 -1.14
CA LEU A 206 -15.57 -38.49 -2.42
C LEU A 206 -16.50 -38.40 -3.63
N SER A 207 -17.79 -38.11 -3.41
CA SER A 207 -18.78 -38.01 -4.48
C SER A 207 -19.78 -36.90 -4.20
N LEU A 208 -20.16 -36.17 -5.24
CA LEU A 208 -21.16 -35.11 -5.22
C LEU A 208 -22.16 -35.32 -6.37
N ASP A 209 -23.44 -35.28 -6.06
CA ASP A 209 -24.52 -35.32 -7.06
C ASP A 209 -24.97 -33.87 -7.37
N LEU A 210 -24.88 -33.49 -8.65
CA LEU A 210 -25.18 -32.18 -9.19
C LEU A 210 -26.33 -32.30 -10.20
N LYS A 211 -27.42 -31.57 -9.96
CA LYS A 211 -28.65 -31.68 -10.74
C LYS A 211 -28.90 -30.42 -11.56
N PHE A 212 -29.06 -30.58 -12.87
CA PHE A 212 -29.45 -29.52 -13.79
C PHE A 212 -30.76 -29.90 -14.49
N SER A 213 -31.60 -28.90 -14.78
CA SER A 213 -32.89 -29.11 -15.43
C SER A 213 -32.96 -28.31 -16.72
N PHE A 214 -33.09 -29.00 -17.85
CA PHE A 214 -33.19 -28.42 -19.19
C PHE A 214 -34.45 -28.96 -19.88
N PRO A 215 -35.62 -28.31 -19.72
CA PRO A 215 -36.88 -28.86 -20.21
C PRO A 215 -36.95 -28.93 -21.75
N ASN A 216 -37.55 -29.99 -22.30
CA ASN A 216 -37.59 -30.26 -23.74
C ASN A 216 -36.19 -30.40 -24.35
N ILE A 217 -35.30 -31.13 -23.68
CA ILE A 217 -33.95 -31.36 -24.20
C ILE A 217 -33.98 -32.16 -25.50
N VAL A 218 -33.12 -31.82 -26.45
CA VAL A 218 -32.91 -32.62 -27.67
C VAL A 218 -32.04 -33.82 -27.31
N THR A 219 -32.50 -35.04 -27.58
CA THR A 219 -31.84 -36.29 -27.13
C THR A 219 -30.79 -36.87 -28.09
N ASP A 220 -30.28 -36.04 -29.00
CA ASP A 220 -29.24 -36.42 -29.96
C ASP A 220 -27.88 -36.62 -29.28
N ASP A 221 -26.98 -37.32 -29.94
CA ASP A 221 -25.61 -37.50 -29.43
C ASP A 221 -24.89 -36.14 -29.36
N ASN A 222 -24.20 -35.88 -28.24
CA ASN A 222 -23.43 -34.65 -27.96
C ASN A 222 -24.25 -33.35 -27.82
N SER A 223 -25.56 -33.45 -27.59
CA SER A 223 -26.45 -32.31 -27.33
C SER A 223 -26.26 -31.68 -25.94
N VAL A 224 -25.55 -32.35 -25.03
CA VAL A 224 -25.08 -31.78 -23.75
C VAL A 224 -23.56 -31.64 -23.79
N LYS A 225 -23.07 -30.41 -23.67
CA LYS A 225 -21.65 -30.08 -23.54
C LYS A 225 -21.37 -29.60 -22.12
N VAL A 226 -20.24 -30.00 -21.57
CA VAL A 226 -19.90 -29.73 -20.18
C VAL A 226 -18.46 -29.25 -20.10
N ARG A 227 -18.22 -28.23 -19.28
CA ARG A 227 -16.89 -27.81 -18.83
C ARG A 227 -16.78 -28.08 -17.34
N LEU A 228 -15.80 -28.91 -16.96
CA LEU A 228 -15.47 -29.24 -15.58
C LEU A 228 -14.12 -28.60 -15.25
N ASP A 229 -14.09 -27.78 -14.21
CA ASP A 229 -12.86 -27.19 -13.67
C ASP A 229 -12.65 -27.64 -12.22
N VAL A 230 -11.47 -28.18 -11.94
CA VAL A 230 -11.14 -28.78 -10.65
C VAL A 230 -9.69 -28.48 -10.29
N ALA A 231 -9.36 -28.61 -9.01
CA ALA A 231 -7.99 -28.70 -8.54
C ALA A 231 -7.78 -29.91 -7.63
N ALA A 232 -6.54 -30.35 -7.48
CA ALA A 232 -6.17 -31.35 -6.49
C ALA A 232 -4.85 -31.01 -5.79
N ASN A 233 -4.83 -31.20 -4.47
CA ASN A 233 -3.60 -31.28 -3.69
C ASN A 233 -3.27 -32.76 -3.50
N SER A 234 -2.31 -33.26 -4.28
CA SER A 234 -1.97 -34.68 -4.32
C SER A 234 -0.51 -34.90 -4.73
N THR A 235 0.18 -35.84 -4.09
CA THR A 235 1.58 -36.20 -4.38
C THR A 235 1.74 -37.27 -5.46
N ALA A 236 0.63 -37.67 -6.08
CA ALA A 236 0.58 -38.57 -7.23
C ALA A 236 -0.62 -38.16 -8.10
N PRO A 237 -0.61 -38.45 -9.42
CA PRO A 237 -1.72 -38.10 -10.29
C PRO A 237 -3.04 -38.67 -9.75
N SER A 238 -4.09 -37.86 -9.80
CA SER A 238 -5.43 -38.23 -9.31
C SER A 238 -6.47 -37.96 -10.39
N THR A 239 -7.71 -38.43 -10.20
CA THR A 239 -8.71 -38.35 -11.28
C THR A 239 -10.08 -37.96 -10.73
N PHE A 240 -10.77 -37.09 -11.45
CA PHE A 240 -12.18 -36.83 -11.28
C PHE A 240 -12.97 -37.57 -12.35
N ASN A 241 -13.98 -38.34 -11.95
CA ASN A 241 -14.90 -38.99 -12.86
C ASN A 241 -16.26 -38.28 -12.81
N LEU A 242 -16.70 -37.76 -13.95
CA LEU A 242 -18.01 -37.16 -14.12
C LEU A 242 -18.92 -38.15 -14.85
N SER A 243 -19.95 -38.63 -14.16
CA SER A 243 -20.92 -39.58 -14.69
C SER A 243 -22.28 -38.94 -14.88
N LEU A 244 -22.85 -39.01 -16.09
CA LEU A 244 -24.25 -38.65 -16.34
C LEU A 244 -25.13 -39.89 -16.19
N ASN A 245 -26.14 -39.79 -15.31
CA ASN A 245 -27.15 -40.83 -15.07
C ASN A 245 -26.56 -42.24 -14.81
N SER A 246 -25.35 -42.31 -14.24
CA SER A 246 -24.60 -43.55 -13.93
C SER A 246 -24.24 -44.43 -15.14
N LYS A 247 -24.38 -43.94 -16.37
CA LYS A 247 -24.16 -44.72 -17.61
C LYS A 247 -23.02 -44.18 -18.47
N GLN A 248 -22.82 -42.86 -18.47
CA GLN A 248 -21.80 -42.20 -19.29
C GLN A 248 -20.77 -41.55 -18.38
N THR A 249 -19.60 -42.16 -18.23
CA THR A 249 -18.52 -41.64 -17.37
C THR A 249 -17.40 -41.06 -18.22
N LYS A 250 -16.97 -39.84 -17.88
CA LYS A 250 -15.80 -39.16 -18.43
C LYS A 250 -14.82 -38.88 -17.31
N SER A 251 -13.53 -38.97 -17.58
CA SER A 251 -12.47 -38.81 -16.58
C SER A 251 -11.63 -37.58 -16.91
N LEU A 252 -11.32 -36.79 -15.88
CA LEU A 252 -10.39 -35.67 -15.93
C LEU A 252 -9.22 -35.98 -14.99
N SER A 253 -8.05 -36.23 -15.57
CA SER A 253 -6.82 -36.44 -14.79
C SER A 253 -6.28 -35.10 -14.29
N VAL A 254 -5.86 -35.08 -13.03
CA VAL A 254 -5.15 -33.95 -12.43
C VAL A 254 -3.72 -34.41 -12.15
N ALA A 255 -2.75 -33.65 -12.66
CA ALA A 255 -1.34 -33.93 -12.45
C ALA A 255 -0.98 -33.92 -10.96
N GLU A 256 0.09 -34.62 -10.59
CA GLU A 256 0.64 -34.51 -9.25
C GLU A 256 1.19 -33.11 -9.00
N LYS A 257 1.13 -32.70 -7.74
CA LYS A 257 1.80 -31.50 -7.27
C LYS A 257 3.30 -31.69 -7.39
N SER A 258 4.00 -30.63 -7.78
CA SER A 258 5.45 -30.57 -7.73
C SER A 258 5.96 -30.66 -6.29
N LYS A 259 7.28 -30.81 -6.15
CA LYS A 259 7.96 -30.75 -4.84
C LYS A 259 8.11 -29.33 -4.31
N ASP A 260 7.60 -28.33 -5.03
CA ASP A 260 7.56 -26.96 -4.55
C ASP A 260 6.55 -26.83 -3.41
N HIS A 261 6.99 -26.25 -2.29
CA HIS A 261 6.16 -26.03 -1.10
C HIS A 261 5.19 -24.84 -1.29
N TYR A 262 5.48 -23.94 -2.24
CA TYR A 262 4.62 -22.81 -2.60
C TYR A 262 3.45 -23.23 -3.51
N GLU A 263 3.54 -24.38 -4.16
CA GLU A 263 2.40 -24.97 -4.86
C GLU A 263 1.47 -25.67 -3.86
N LYS A 264 0.19 -25.26 -3.81
CA LYS A 264 -0.84 -25.86 -2.94
C LYS A 264 -1.75 -26.84 -3.67
N GLY A 265 -1.73 -26.84 -5.00
CA GLY A 265 -2.43 -27.82 -5.81
C GLY A 265 -2.17 -27.64 -7.30
N LYS A 266 -2.65 -28.59 -8.11
CA LYS A 266 -2.69 -28.50 -9.57
C LYS A 266 -4.13 -28.39 -10.04
N GLY A 267 -4.39 -27.47 -10.96
CA GLY A 267 -5.67 -27.33 -11.64
C GLY A 267 -5.77 -28.25 -12.86
N ALA A 268 -6.98 -28.61 -13.24
CA ALA A 268 -7.30 -29.24 -14.52
C ALA A 268 -8.66 -28.72 -15.03
N ASN A 269 -8.72 -28.46 -16.34
CA ASN A 269 -9.93 -28.03 -17.02
C ASN A 269 -10.26 -29.04 -18.14
N GLY A 270 -11.47 -29.59 -18.13
CA GLY A 270 -11.91 -30.62 -19.07
C GLY A 270 -13.20 -30.24 -19.79
N PHE A 271 -13.28 -30.57 -21.08
CA PHE A 271 -14.46 -30.38 -21.92
C PHE A 271 -15.01 -31.75 -22.35
N PHE A 272 -16.30 -31.96 -22.11
CA PHE A 272 -16.95 -33.25 -22.36
C PHE A 272 -18.27 -33.09 -23.08
N THR A 273 -18.68 -34.13 -23.80
CA THR A 273 -20.00 -34.25 -24.39
C THR A 273 -20.71 -35.49 -23.86
N PHE A 274 -22.02 -35.34 -23.69
CA PHE A 274 -22.91 -36.38 -23.19
C PHE A 274 -24.17 -36.47 -24.06
N LYS A 275 -24.82 -37.63 -23.99
CA LYS A 275 -26.14 -37.86 -24.60
C LYS A 275 -27.19 -37.82 -23.48
N PRO A 276 -28.10 -36.84 -23.46
CA PRO A 276 -29.15 -36.79 -22.46
C PRO A 276 -30.23 -37.85 -22.75
N GLU A 277 -30.83 -38.39 -21.68
CA GLU A 277 -31.95 -39.36 -21.76
C GLU A 277 -33.28 -38.78 -21.26
N ALA A 278 -33.26 -37.66 -20.55
CA ALA A 278 -34.41 -36.98 -19.95
C ALA A 278 -34.08 -35.50 -19.75
N ASP A 279 -35.05 -34.65 -19.41
CA ASP A 279 -34.84 -33.21 -19.19
C ASP A 279 -33.92 -32.90 -18.00
N VAL A 280 -33.95 -33.74 -16.97
CA VAL A 280 -33.09 -33.61 -15.79
C VAL A 280 -31.77 -34.32 -16.03
N GLN A 281 -30.66 -33.58 -15.97
CA GLN A 281 -29.30 -34.12 -16.01
C GLN A 281 -28.78 -34.27 -14.58
N ASN A 282 -28.64 -35.51 -14.10
CA ASN A 282 -28.00 -35.80 -12.82
C ASN A 282 -26.55 -36.21 -13.08
N PHE A 283 -25.65 -35.28 -12.81
CA PHE A 283 -24.21 -35.54 -12.83
C PHE A 283 -23.74 -36.02 -11.48
N ARG A 284 -23.00 -37.12 -11.45
CA ARG A 284 -22.25 -37.55 -10.28
C ARG A 284 -20.78 -37.30 -10.53
N LEU A 285 -20.19 -36.41 -9.74
CA LEU A 285 -18.75 -36.16 -9.74
C LEU A 285 -18.11 -36.97 -8.62
N THR A 286 -17.16 -37.85 -8.96
CA THR A 286 -16.40 -38.64 -7.97
C THR A 286 -14.91 -38.35 -8.07
N TYR A 287 -14.23 -38.24 -6.93
CA TYR A 287 -12.78 -38.06 -6.85
C TYR A 287 -12.07 -39.36 -6.47
N ASP A 288 -11.26 -39.87 -7.38
CA ASP A 288 -10.38 -41.02 -7.16
C ASP A 288 -9.08 -40.53 -6.53
N LYS A 289 -9.02 -40.57 -5.20
CA LYS A 289 -7.83 -40.20 -4.42
C LYS A 289 -6.68 -41.17 -4.68
N SER A 290 -5.48 -40.64 -4.94
CA SER A 290 -4.27 -41.45 -5.11
C SER A 290 -3.55 -41.74 -3.79
N ALA A 291 -3.81 -40.96 -2.73
CA ALA A 291 -3.35 -41.21 -1.37
C ALA A 291 -4.40 -40.78 -0.33
N ALA A 292 -4.22 -41.18 0.94
CA ALA A 292 -5.17 -40.88 2.02
C ALA A 292 -5.28 -39.38 2.35
N ASN A 293 -4.19 -38.63 2.20
CA ASN A 293 -4.11 -37.20 2.39
C ASN A 293 -4.40 -36.38 1.12
N SER A 294 -4.60 -37.02 -0.04
CA SER A 294 -5.00 -36.29 -1.25
C SER A 294 -6.35 -35.61 -1.05
N ARG A 295 -6.48 -34.40 -1.59
CA ARG A 295 -7.72 -33.62 -1.56
C ARG A 295 -8.02 -33.10 -2.96
N GLY A 296 -9.26 -33.23 -3.40
CA GLY A 296 -9.78 -32.64 -4.62
C GLY A 296 -10.68 -31.44 -4.32
N TYR A 297 -10.85 -30.52 -5.27
CA TYR A 297 -11.68 -29.33 -5.14
C TYR A 297 -12.44 -29.08 -6.44
N LEU A 298 -13.76 -28.88 -6.37
CA LEU A 298 -14.55 -28.42 -7.51
C LEU A 298 -14.42 -26.90 -7.60
N ASN A 299 -14.03 -26.37 -8.75
CA ASN A 299 -14.17 -24.95 -9.03
C ASN A 299 -15.61 -24.70 -9.49
N TYR A 300 -15.95 -25.25 -10.67
CA TYR A 300 -17.31 -25.23 -11.19
C TYR A 300 -17.60 -26.40 -12.13
N LEU A 301 -18.90 -26.66 -12.30
CA LEU A 301 -19.45 -27.48 -13.37
C LEU A 301 -20.40 -26.64 -14.23
N GLU A 302 -20.01 -26.39 -15.47
CA GLU A 302 -20.78 -25.63 -16.45
C GLU A 302 -21.40 -26.58 -17.47
N VAL A 303 -22.70 -26.45 -17.71
CA VAL A 303 -23.47 -27.34 -18.59
C VAL A 303 -24.20 -26.51 -19.64
N ASN A 304 -23.96 -26.83 -20.92
CA ASN A 304 -24.66 -26.32 -22.07
C ASN A 304 -25.52 -27.44 -22.66
N ALA A 305 -26.82 -27.25 -22.81
CA ALA A 305 -27.75 -28.26 -23.32
C ALA A 305 -28.58 -27.71 -24.48
N ARG A 306 -28.71 -28.49 -25.55
CA ARG A 306 -29.61 -28.13 -26.66
C ARG A 306 -31.05 -28.50 -26.31
N ARG A 307 -31.96 -27.54 -26.42
CA ARG A 307 -33.38 -27.68 -26.11
C ARG A 307 -34.23 -27.31 -27.31
N ALA A 308 -35.35 -27.99 -27.51
CA ALA A 308 -36.35 -27.57 -28.48
C ALA A 308 -36.87 -26.17 -28.11
N LEU A 309 -37.09 -25.32 -29.11
CA LEU A 309 -37.60 -23.96 -28.95
C LEU A 309 -39.10 -24.02 -28.67
N LYS A 310 -39.41 -24.35 -27.41
CA LYS A 310 -40.74 -24.58 -26.89
C LYS A 310 -40.90 -23.86 -25.55
N MET A 311 -41.88 -22.97 -25.49
CA MET A 311 -42.11 -22.13 -24.32
C MET A 311 -42.30 -22.99 -23.07
N THR A 312 -41.46 -22.76 -22.05
CA THR A 312 -41.54 -23.46 -20.76
C THR A 312 -41.49 -22.45 -19.63
N GLY A 313 -42.47 -22.51 -18.73
CA GLY A 313 -42.59 -21.53 -17.64
C GLY A 313 -43.13 -20.18 -18.13
N LYS A 314 -42.82 -19.12 -17.38
CA LYS A 314 -43.29 -17.74 -17.65
C LYS A 314 -42.22 -16.82 -18.24
N VAL A 315 -40.95 -17.23 -18.13
CA VAL A 315 -39.78 -16.53 -18.66
C VAL A 315 -38.81 -17.60 -19.17
N MET A 316 -38.32 -17.45 -20.39
CA MET A 316 -37.39 -18.38 -21.02
C MET A 316 -36.39 -17.62 -21.90
N ARG A 317 -35.12 -17.66 -21.53
CA ARG A 317 -34.02 -17.14 -22.36
C ARG A 317 -33.67 -18.16 -23.44
N PHE A 318 -33.40 -17.70 -24.66
CA PHE A 318 -32.96 -18.55 -25.75
C PHE A 318 -31.98 -17.85 -26.70
N GLN A 319 -31.06 -18.64 -27.25
CA GLN A 319 -30.01 -18.19 -28.18
C GLN A 319 -29.56 -19.35 -29.07
N ASN A 320 -29.34 -19.08 -30.36
CA ASN A 320 -28.86 -20.09 -31.31
C ASN A 320 -27.67 -19.52 -32.10
N PRO A 321 -26.44 -20.04 -31.88
CA PRO A 321 -25.24 -19.56 -32.55
C PRO A 321 -24.86 -20.34 -33.82
N ASP A 322 -25.67 -21.32 -34.26
CA ASP A 322 -25.27 -22.31 -35.29
C ASP A 322 -24.97 -21.70 -36.65
N HIS A 323 -25.61 -20.57 -36.94
CA HIS A 323 -25.50 -19.87 -38.21
C HIS A 323 -24.72 -18.56 -38.10
N LEU A 324 -24.05 -18.30 -36.97
CA LEU A 324 -23.30 -17.07 -36.72
C LEU A 324 -22.30 -16.76 -37.85
N GLY A 325 -22.38 -15.56 -38.41
CA GLY A 325 -21.59 -15.08 -39.55
C GLY A 325 -22.18 -15.44 -40.93
N SER A 326 -23.26 -16.22 -40.99
CA SER A 326 -23.92 -16.56 -42.25
C SER A 326 -24.67 -15.37 -42.87
N ALA A 327 -24.74 -15.36 -44.20
CA ALA A 327 -25.55 -14.41 -44.97
C ALA A 327 -27.06 -14.72 -44.92
N ASN A 328 -27.45 -15.94 -44.53
CA ASN A 328 -28.86 -16.31 -44.34
C ASN A 328 -29.43 -15.67 -43.07
N TYR A 329 -30.74 -15.50 -43.03
CA TYR A 329 -31.49 -15.15 -41.83
C TYR A 329 -31.90 -16.40 -41.06
N SER A 330 -32.12 -16.29 -39.75
CA SER A 330 -32.73 -17.34 -38.94
C SER A 330 -34.20 -17.00 -38.74
N LYS A 331 -35.08 -17.96 -39.04
CA LYS A 331 -36.49 -17.89 -38.66
C LYS A 331 -36.69 -18.68 -37.38
N PHE A 332 -36.84 -17.98 -36.28
CA PHE A 332 -37.11 -18.60 -34.98
C PHE A 332 -38.58 -18.99 -34.90
N THR A 333 -38.85 -20.23 -34.51
CA THR A 333 -40.21 -20.77 -34.36
C THR A 333 -40.40 -21.30 -32.95
N LEU A 334 -41.07 -20.51 -32.10
CA LEU A 334 -41.37 -20.82 -30.70
C LEU A 334 -42.74 -21.48 -30.59
N SER A 335 -42.76 -22.76 -30.22
CA SER A 335 -43.99 -23.51 -29.93
C SER A 335 -44.51 -23.31 -28.50
N ASP A 336 -45.78 -23.62 -28.26
CA ASP A 336 -46.51 -23.45 -26.99
C ASP A 336 -46.56 -21.99 -26.47
N ALA A 337 -46.53 -21.02 -27.38
CA ALA A 337 -46.73 -19.62 -27.06
C ALA A 337 -48.23 -19.30 -26.84
N THR A 338 -48.52 -18.39 -25.92
CA THR A 338 -49.87 -17.86 -25.66
C THR A 338 -50.05 -16.50 -26.33
N SER A 339 -51.28 -15.97 -26.41
CA SER A 339 -51.53 -14.61 -26.91
C SER A 339 -50.81 -13.51 -26.13
N ASN A 340 -50.41 -13.77 -24.88
CA ASN A 340 -49.68 -12.83 -24.03
C ASN A 340 -48.15 -12.98 -24.16
N THR A 341 -47.67 -14.02 -24.83
CA THR A 341 -46.24 -14.27 -24.96
C THR A 341 -45.59 -13.19 -25.81
N GLN A 342 -44.58 -12.53 -25.24
CA GLN A 342 -43.71 -11.57 -25.92
C GLN A 342 -42.32 -12.17 -26.08
N VAL A 343 -41.58 -11.68 -27.09
CA VAL A 343 -40.14 -11.93 -27.22
C VAL A 343 -39.42 -10.60 -27.15
N TRP A 344 -38.46 -10.49 -26.24
CA TRP A 344 -37.57 -9.34 -26.14
C TRP A 344 -36.19 -9.72 -26.69
N ASP A 345 -35.61 -8.87 -27.54
CA ASP A 345 -34.19 -8.94 -27.91
C ASP A 345 -33.38 -8.29 -26.78
N ILE A 346 -32.62 -9.11 -26.07
CA ILE A 346 -31.76 -8.71 -24.96
C ILE A 346 -30.28 -8.83 -25.33
N THR A 347 -29.95 -8.84 -26.62
CA THR A 347 -28.55 -8.90 -27.08
C THR A 347 -27.72 -7.73 -26.55
N ASP A 348 -28.33 -6.54 -26.51
CA ASP A 348 -27.81 -5.36 -25.85
C ASP A 348 -28.70 -5.03 -24.65
N HIS A 349 -28.18 -5.29 -23.44
CA HIS A 349 -28.93 -5.09 -22.20
C HIS A 349 -29.34 -3.64 -21.94
N THR A 350 -28.68 -2.67 -22.60
CA THR A 350 -29.01 -1.25 -22.47
C THR A 350 -30.03 -0.77 -23.50
N ASN A 351 -30.23 -1.54 -24.58
CA ASN A 351 -31.07 -1.20 -25.73
C ASN A 351 -32.03 -2.34 -26.08
N ILE A 352 -32.83 -2.77 -25.10
CA ILE A 352 -33.80 -3.86 -25.26
C ILE A 352 -34.97 -3.42 -26.16
N SER A 353 -35.39 -4.32 -27.04
CA SER A 353 -36.56 -4.12 -27.90
C SER A 353 -37.49 -5.33 -27.88
N ARG A 354 -38.78 -5.10 -28.11
CA ARG A 354 -39.78 -6.15 -28.25
C ARG A 354 -39.88 -6.55 -29.73
N VAL A 355 -39.68 -7.82 -30.02
CA VAL A 355 -39.90 -8.37 -31.35
C VAL A 355 -41.39 -8.27 -31.69
N ASN A 356 -41.71 -7.68 -32.84
CA ASN A 356 -43.07 -7.63 -33.37
C ASN A 356 -43.48 -8.96 -34.02
N ALA A 357 -43.69 -10.00 -33.20
CA ALA A 357 -44.09 -11.33 -33.66
C ALA A 357 -45.56 -11.62 -33.33
N GLU A 358 -46.28 -12.25 -34.26
CA GLU A 358 -47.65 -12.71 -34.05
C GLU A 358 -47.68 -14.20 -33.64
N VAL A 359 -48.64 -14.56 -32.79
CA VAL A 359 -48.88 -15.94 -32.37
C VAL A 359 -50.01 -16.53 -33.20
N ASN A 360 -49.72 -17.59 -33.97
CA ASN A 360 -50.70 -18.30 -34.78
C ASN A 360 -50.71 -19.79 -34.40
N GLY A 361 -51.88 -20.29 -33.98
CA GLY A 361 -52.03 -21.71 -33.63
C GLY A 361 -51.14 -22.19 -32.48
N GLY A 362 -50.78 -21.30 -31.54
CA GLY A 362 -49.85 -21.60 -30.44
C GLY A 362 -48.37 -21.50 -30.79
N THR A 363 -48.05 -21.02 -31.99
CA THR A 363 -46.68 -20.85 -32.48
C THR A 363 -46.40 -19.37 -32.74
N LEU A 364 -45.30 -18.87 -32.20
CA LEU A 364 -44.76 -17.52 -32.45
C LEU A 364 -43.55 -17.64 -33.38
N SER A 365 -43.45 -16.80 -34.42
CA SER A 365 -42.26 -16.80 -35.30
C SER A 365 -41.79 -15.42 -35.73
N PHE A 366 -40.48 -15.25 -35.93
CA PHE A 366 -39.85 -14.02 -36.42
C PHE A 366 -38.50 -14.29 -37.10
N TYR A 367 -37.98 -13.33 -37.88
CA TYR A 367 -36.70 -13.45 -38.59
C TYR A 367 -35.61 -12.56 -37.97
N ASP A 368 -34.38 -13.03 -37.85
CA ASP A 368 -33.24 -12.12 -37.58
C ASP A 368 -32.00 -12.51 -38.37
N SER A 369 -31.13 -11.53 -38.57
CA SER A 369 -29.81 -11.68 -39.17
C SER A 369 -28.91 -12.55 -38.31
N ASN A 370 -28.07 -13.34 -38.96
CA ASN A 370 -27.05 -14.15 -38.28
C ASN A 370 -25.69 -13.44 -38.14
N GLN A 371 -25.63 -12.12 -38.30
CA GLN A 371 -24.38 -11.35 -38.34
C GLN A 371 -23.74 -11.15 -36.97
N SER A 372 -24.50 -11.29 -35.89
CA SER A 372 -24.03 -11.20 -34.51
C SER A 372 -24.70 -12.28 -33.66
N ASN A 373 -24.09 -12.64 -32.54
CA ASN A 373 -24.67 -13.61 -31.63
C ASN A 373 -25.84 -12.97 -30.87
N LYS A 374 -27.06 -13.47 -31.08
CA LYS A 374 -28.29 -12.91 -30.53
C LYS A 374 -28.77 -13.65 -29.30
N THR A 375 -29.31 -12.91 -28.33
CA THR A 375 -29.95 -13.48 -27.14
C THR A 375 -31.35 -12.89 -26.99
N TYR A 376 -32.32 -13.76 -26.80
CA TYR A 376 -33.73 -13.38 -26.67
C TYR A 376 -34.31 -13.88 -25.36
N LEU A 377 -35.40 -13.23 -24.96
CA LEU A 377 -36.20 -13.60 -23.80
C LEU A 377 -37.67 -13.73 -24.21
N ALA A 378 -38.21 -14.95 -24.17
CA ALA A 378 -39.64 -15.17 -24.27
C ALA A 378 -40.28 -15.06 -22.88
N LEU A 379 -41.34 -14.25 -22.73
CA LEU A 379 -42.01 -14.05 -21.45
C LEU A 379 -43.49 -13.70 -21.57
N ASP A 380 -44.23 -13.93 -20.49
CA ASP A 380 -45.61 -13.45 -20.29
C ASP A 380 -45.57 -12.25 -19.30
N PRO A 381 -45.63 -10.99 -19.77
CA PRO A 381 -45.49 -9.82 -18.90
C PRO A 381 -46.63 -9.71 -17.88
N GLY A 382 -47.80 -10.31 -18.15
CA GLY A 382 -48.93 -10.36 -17.23
C GLY A 382 -48.76 -11.35 -16.07
N ALA A 383 -47.71 -12.19 -16.10
CA ALA A 383 -47.41 -13.15 -15.04
C ALA A 383 -46.69 -12.50 -13.85
N ALA A 384 -47.27 -11.45 -13.26
CA ALA A 384 -46.65 -10.60 -12.24
C ALA A 384 -46.01 -11.36 -11.06
N ALA A 385 -46.55 -12.50 -10.66
CA ALA A 385 -46.03 -13.33 -9.55
C ALA A 385 -44.74 -14.10 -9.90
N SER A 386 -44.36 -14.15 -11.17
CA SER A 386 -43.16 -14.85 -11.66
C SER A 386 -41.90 -13.99 -11.68
N PHE A 387 -42.01 -12.68 -11.43
CA PHE A 387 -40.89 -11.75 -11.48
C PHE A 387 -40.45 -11.36 -10.05
N PRO A 388 -39.16 -11.51 -9.70
CA PRO A 388 -38.62 -11.07 -8.43
C PRO A 388 -38.66 -9.53 -8.29
N LYS A 389 -38.75 -9.06 -7.04
CA LYS A 389 -38.56 -7.65 -6.68
C LYS A 389 -37.07 -7.41 -6.38
N PRO A 390 -36.44 -6.34 -6.90
CA PRO A 390 -35.07 -6.00 -6.53
C PRO A 390 -35.01 -5.49 -5.08
N GLU A 391 -33.87 -5.65 -4.43
CA GLU A 391 -33.69 -5.14 -3.07
C GLU A 391 -33.39 -3.63 -3.12
N VAL A 392 -34.06 -2.85 -2.27
CA VAL A 392 -33.81 -1.41 -2.13
C VAL A 392 -32.64 -1.18 -1.19
N VAL A 393 -31.58 -0.54 -1.68
CA VAL A 393 -30.39 -0.22 -0.89
C VAL A 393 -30.57 1.11 -0.16
N GLY A 394 -31.03 2.15 -0.87
CA GLY A 394 -31.29 3.46 -0.29
C GLY A 394 -31.10 4.63 -1.25
N VAL A 395 -31.34 5.84 -0.75
CA VAL A 395 -31.13 7.08 -1.51
C VAL A 395 -29.63 7.36 -1.66
N VAL A 396 -29.23 7.80 -2.85
CA VAL A 396 -27.85 8.14 -3.18
C VAL A 396 -27.68 9.65 -3.16
N PRO A 397 -26.70 10.21 -2.43
CA PRO A 397 -26.36 11.62 -2.52
C PRO A 397 -25.88 11.98 -3.93
N ASN A 398 -26.21 13.19 -4.39
CA ASN A 398 -25.74 13.69 -5.68
C ASN A 398 -24.22 13.77 -5.73
N GLN A 399 -23.67 13.44 -6.90
CA GLN A 399 -22.24 13.26 -7.12
C GLN A 399 -21.92 13.40 -8.61
N ASP A 400 -20.72 13.87 -8.91
CA ASP A 400 -20.29 14.10 -10.28
C ASP A 400 -18.77 13.95 -10.43
N LEU A 401 -18.29 12.71 -10.44
CA LEU A 401 -16.89 12.42 -10.72
C LEU A 401 -16.55 12.65 -12.20
N HIS A 402 -17.52 12.46 -13.10
CA HIS A 402 -17.36 12.85 -14.51
C HIS A 402 -17.11 14.35 -14.67
N GLY A 403 -17.66 15.23 -13.83
CA GLY A 403 -17.40 16.67 -13.82
C GLY A 403 -16.13 17.10 -13.08
N MET A 404 -15.36 16.16 -12.53
CA MET A 404 -14.19 16.48 -11.68
C MET A 404 -13.10 17.23 -12.45
N LEU A 405 -12.51 18.23 -11.77
CA LEU A 405 -11.34 18.95 -12.26
C LEU A 405 -10.07 18.06 -12.24
N PRO A 406 -9.08 18.33 -13.10
CA PRO A 406 -7.79 17.66 -13.01
C PRO A 406 -7.14 17.84 -11.64
N ALA A 407 -6.49 16.78 -11.15
CA ALA A 407 -5.74 16.78 -9.90
C ALA A 407 -4.44 15.97 -10.06
N ASP A 408 -3.36 16.42 -9.43
CA ASP A 408 -2.07 15.72 -9.43
C ASP A 408 -2.13 14.41 -8.64
N MET A 409 -2.93 14.36 -7.57
CA MET A 409 -3.20 13.16 -6.80
C MET A 409 -4.69 12.94 -6.57
N LEU A 410 -5.14 11.71 -6.83
CA LEU A 410 -6.46 11.24 -6.40
C LEU A 410 -6.31 10.34 -5.17
N ILE A 411 -7.05 10.65 -4.10
CA ILE A 411 -7.21 9.76 -2.96
C ILE A 411 -8.54 9.01 -3.10
N ILE A 412 -8.49 7.69 -3.21
CA ILE A 412 -9.67 6.81 -3.18
C ILE A 412 -9.78 6.19 -1.80
N THR A 413 -10.84 6.49 -1.06
CA THR A 413 -10.99 6.09 0.35
C THR A 413 -12.30 5.39 0.66
N HIS A 414 -12.30 4.49 1.63
CA HIS A 414 -13.55 3.99 2.20
C HIS A 414 -14.26 5.13 2.96
N PRO A 415 -15.61 5.24 2.93
CA PRO A 415 -16.36 6.29 3.64
C PRO A 415 -15.97 6.47 5.12
N ASN A 416 -15.61 5.38 5.81
CA ASN A 416 -15.16 5.40 7.22
C ASN A 416 -13.92 6.28 7.47
N PHE A 417 -13.10 6.53 6.46
CA PHE A 417 -11.84 7.27 6.60
C PHE A 417 -11.84 8.62 5.86
N LEU A 418 -12.98 9.01 5.28
CA LEU A 418 -13.12 10.21 4.46
C LEU A 418 -12.64 11.49 5.18
N SER A 419 -12.86 11.61 6.48
CA SER A 419 -12.43 12.78 7.26
C SER A 419 -10.90 12.92 7.30
N GLN A 420 -10.17 11.82 7.47
CA GLN A 420 -8.70 11.84 7.50
C GLN A 420 -8.10 11.94 6.10
N ALA A 421 -8.73 11.34 5.09
CA ALA A 421 -8.35 11.54 3.69
C ALA A 421 -8.45 13.01 3.27
N LYS A 422 -9.56 13.69 3.63
CA LYS A 422 -9.73 15.14 3.39
C LYS A 422 -8.71 15.97 4.17
N ARG A 423 -8.37 15.60 5.40
CA ARG A 423 -7.33 16.28 6.19
C ARG A 423 -5.97 16.23 5.49
N LEU A 424 -5.57 15.06 4.96
CA LEU A 424 -4.33 14.92 4.21
C LEU A 424 -4.35 15.73 2.90
N ALA A 425 -5.45 15.63 2.13
CA ALA A 425 -5.60 16.39 0.89
C ALA A 425 -5.52 17.91 1.11
N ASN A 426 -6.18 18.41 2.17
CA ASN A 426 -6.12 19.82 2.53
C ASN A 426 -4.70 20.26 2.89
N GLU A 427 -3.92 19.44 3.59
CA GLU A 427 -2.51 19.77 3.89
C GLU A 427 -1.69 19.93 2.61
N HIS A 428 -1.81 19.00 1.66
CA HIS A 428 -1.12 19.09 0.37
C HIS A 428 -1.56 20.31 -0.45
N ASN A 429 -2.86 20.54 -0.55
CA ASN A 429 -3.41 21.69 -1.27
C ASN A 429 -2.97 23.03 -0.64
N ASN A 430 -2.90 23.11 0.70
CA ASN A 430 -2.45 24.32 1.40
C ASN A 430 -0.95 24.60 1.19
N ARG A 431 -0.13 23.56 1.00
CA ARG A 431 1.28 23.71 0.63
C ARG A 431 1.46 24.18 -0.81
N GLY A 432 0.48 23.87 -1.68
CA GLY A 432 0.44 24.35 -3.06
C GLY A 432 1.44 23.66 -4.00
N GLU A 433 2.08 22.57 -3.59
CA GLU A 433 3.03 21.83 -4.43
C GLU A 433 2.35 20.82 -5.37
N ILE A 434 1.15 20.36 -5.01
CA ILE A 434 0.31 19.44 -5.77
C ILE A 434 -1.16 19.76 -5.47
N THR A 435 -2.02 19.43 -6.42
CA THR A 435 -3.48 19.44 -6.27
C THR A 435 -3.98 18.05 -5.91
N VAL A 436 -4.84 17.96 -4.89
CA VAL A 436 -5.33 16.68 -4.35
C VAL A 436 -6.85 16.68 -4.23
N GLU A 437 -7.47 15.68 -4.85
CA GLU A 437 -8.91 15.41 -4.74
C GLU A 437 -9.18 14.11 -3.98
N VAL A 438 -10.32 14.05 -3.29
CA VAL A 438 -10.73 12.89 -2.47
C VAL A 438 -12.08 12.37 -2.92
N VAL A 439 -12.13 11.09 -3.26
CA VAL A 439 -13.36 10.38 -3.60
C VAL A 439 -13.53 9.13 -2.75
N THR A 440 -14.78 8.77 -2.48
CA THR A 440 -15.09 7.52 -1.79
C THR A 440 -15.21 6.35 -2.77
N THR A 441 -14.97 5.13 -2.29
CA THR A 441 -15.18 3.90 -3.06
C THR A 441 -16.61 3.81 -3.62
N GLU A 442 -17.63 4.14 -2.81
CA GLU A 442 -19.04 4.14 -3.26
C GLU A 442 -19.29 5.16 -4.39
N GLN A 443 -18.72 6.35 -4.33
CA GLN A 443 -18.86 7.34 -5.41
C GLN A 443 -18.27 6.81 -6.71
N VAL A 444 -17.08 6.20 -6.64
CA VAL A 444 -16.44 5.59 -7.80
C VAL A 444 -17.27 4.45 -8.37
N TYR A 445 -17.79 3.54 -7.53
CA TYR A 445 -18.61 2.44 -8.03
C TYR A 445 -19.88 2.93 -8.70
N ASN A 446 -20.55 3.89 -8.09
CA ASN A 446 -21.82 4.40 -8.58
C ASN A 446 -21.73 4.95 -10.00
N GLU A 447 -20.64 5.65 -10.37
CA GLU A 447 -20.49 6.23 -11.71
C GLU A 447 -19.74 5.29 -12.68
N PHE A 448 -18.72 4.57 -12.22
CA PHE A 448 -17.81 3.81 -13.10
C PHE A 448 -18.06 2.31 -13.17
N SER A 449 -18.95 1.76 -12.33
CA SER A 449 -19.33 0.33 -12.33
C SER A 449 -20.82 0.09 -12.03
N SER A 450 -21.69 1.05 -12.33
CA SER A 450 -23.14 0.93 -12.10
C SER A 450 -23.54 0.71 -10.63
N GLY A 451 -22.70 1.16 -9.69
CA GLY A 451 -22.87 0.94 -8.26
C GLY A 451 -22.37 -0.40 -7.74
N THR A 452 -21.91 -1.28 -8.64
CA THR A 452 -21.36 -2.61 -8.33
C THR A 452 -19.91 -2.48 -7.87
N PRO A 453 -19.52 -2.97 -6.69
CA PRO A 453 -18.11 -3.02 -6.31
C PRO A 453 -17.27 -3.75 -7.37
N ASP A 454 -16.30 -3.04 -7.96
CA ASP A 454 -15.35 -3.55 -8.94
C ASP A 454 -14.06 -2.72 -8.84
N ALA A 455 -12.92 -3.37 -8.58
CA ALA A 455 -11.67 -2.65 -8.41
C ALA A 455 -11.23 -1.95 -9.72
N THR A 456 -11.65 -2.46 -10.88
CA THR A 456 -11.38 -1.87 -12.20
C THR A 456 -12.00 -0.48 -12.33
N ALA A 457 -13.07 -0.18 -11.58
CA ALA A 457 -13.69 1.16 -11.55
C ALA A 457 -12.69 2.24 -11.11
N TYR A 458 -11.81 1.95 -10.15
CA TYR A 458 -10.77 2.89 -9.70
C TYR A 458 -9.83 3.26 -10.86
N ARG A 459 -9.44 2.26 -11.64
CA ARG A 459 -8.57 2.42 -12.80
C ARG A 459 -9.25 3.25 -13.90
N TRP A 460 -10.57 3.09 -14.09
CA TRP A 460 -11.34 3.87 -15.06
C TRP A 460 -11.47 5.36 -14.70
N VAL A 461 -11.60 5.71 -13.42
CA VAL A 461 -11.58 7.13 -12.99
C VAL A 461 -10.25 7.77 -13.37
N LEU A 462 -9.13 7.10 -13.07
CA LEU A 462 -7.79 7.59 -13.41
C LEU A 462 -7.56 7.62 -14.93
N LYS A 463 -8.07 6.63 -15.67
CA LYS A 463 -8.02 6.59 -17.13
C LYS A 463 -8.75 7.79 -17.74
N MET A 464 -9.92 8.15 -17.22
CA MET A 464 -10.64 9.35 -17.66
C MET A 464 -9.82 10.62 -17.45
N LEU A 465 -9.26 10.81 -16.24
CA LEU A 465 -8.43 11.99 -15.96
C LEU A 465 -7.18 12.04 -16.85
N TYR A 466 -6.53 10.89 -17.05
CA TYR A 466 -5.36 10.74 -17.92
C TYR A 466 -5.68 11.06 -19.38
N ASP A 467 -6.78 10.54 -19.91
CA ASP A 467 -7.20 10.77 -21.29
C ASP A 467 -7.61 12.21 -21.54
N ARG A 468 -8.35 12.82 -20.62
CA ARG A 468 -8.72 14.24 -20.74
C ARG A 468 -7.49 15.16 -20.76
N ALA A 469 -6.48 14.85 -19.94
CA ALA A 469 -5.22 15.59 -19.99
C ALA A 469 -4.55 15.45 -21.37
N ASN A 470 -4.53 14.24 -21.95
CA ASN A 470 -4.00 13.98 -23.29
C ASN A 470 -4.76 14.71 -24.39
N GLU A 471 -6.10 14.64 -24.34
CA GLU A 471 -7.00 15.28 -25.30
C GLU A 471 -6.90 16.81 -25.23
N SER A 472 -6.69 17.37 -24.03
CA SER A 472 -6.48 18.81 -23.85
C SER A 472 -5.13 19.31 -24.38
N GLY A 473 -4.16 18.41 -24.60
CA GLY A 473 -2.78 18.73 -24.99
C GLY A 473 -1.91 19.27 -23.85
N ASP A 474 -2.46 19.45 -22.65
CA ASP A 474 -1.76 19.96 -21.48
C ASP A 474 -1.40 18.80 -20.53
N LEU A 475 -0.20 18.23 -20.74
CA LEU A 475 0.27 17.07 -19.98
C LEU A 475 0.52 17.36 -18.50
N THR A 476 0.57 18.64 -18.09
CA THR A 476 0.69 19.03 -16.68
C THR A 476 -0.59 18.71 -15.89
N LYS A 477 -1.71 18.48 -16.57
CA LYS A 477 -2.99 18.06 -15.98
C LYS A 477 -3.12 16.55 -15.80
N ARG A 478 -2.13 15.76 -16.21
CA ARG A 478 -2.17 14.31 -15.99
C ARG A 478 -2.10 14.05 -14.48
N PRO A 479 -2.90 13.12 -13.95
CA PRO A 479 -2.68 12.66 -12.59
C PRO A 479 -1.25 12.09 -12.49
N GLY A 480 -0.53 12.47 -11.44
CA GLY A 480 0.81 11.95 -11.14
C GLY A 480 0.77 10.83 -10.09
N PHE A 481 -0.25 10.82 -9.23
CA PHE A 481 -0.31 9.93 -8.07
C PHE A 481 -1.71 9.38 -7.77
N LEU A 482 -1.74 8.16 -7.21
CA LEU A 482 -2.91 7.53 -6.60
C LEU A 482 -2.58 7.10 -5.17
N LEU A 483 -3.38 7.55 -4.20
CA LEU A 483 -3.35 7.03 -2.83
C LEU A 483 -4.62 6.21 -2.55
N LEU A 484 -4.44 4.92 -2.30
CA LEU A 484 -5.51 4.02 -1.85
C LEU A 484 -5.60 4.08 -0.33
N PHE A 485 -6.70 4.60 0.20
CA PHE A 485 -6.85 4.92 1.62
C PHE A 485 -7.84 3.95 2.29
N GLY A 486 -7.31 2.79 2.67
CA GLY A 486 -7.99 1.71 3.37
C GLY A 486 -7.30 0.38 3.14
N ARG A 487 -7.44 -0.54 4.09
CA ARG A 487 -6.90 -1.90 3.99
C ARG A 487 -7.64 -2.74 2.94
N GLY A 488 -6.93 -3.68 2.32
CA GLY A 488 -7.48 -4.60 1.34
C GLY A 488 -7.80 -5.99 1.93
N SER A 489 -8.38 -6.87 1.11
CA SER A 489 -8.48 -8.30 1.42
C SER A 489 -8.26 -9.15 0.16
N TYR A 490 -7.75 -10.38 0.34
CA TYR A 490 -7.70 -11.39 -0.72
C TYR A 490 -9.11 -11.83 -1.15
N ASP A 491 -10.09 -11.68 -0.26
CA ASP A 491 -11.50 -11.96 -0.48
C ASP A 491 -12.26 -10.63 -0.61
N ASN A 492 -12.21 -10.05 -1.81
CA ASN A 492 -12.85 -8.77 -2.11
C ASN A 492 -14.38 -8.74 -1.91
N ARG A 493 -15.03 -9.92 -1.91
CA ARG A 493 -16.48 -10.06 -1.76
C ARG A 493 -16.91 -10.39 -0.33
N LYS A 494 -15.95 -10.61 0.57
CA LYS A 494 -16.20 -11.02 1.96
C LYS A 494 -17.05 -12.30 2.06
N ILE A 495 -16.77 -13.27 1.18
CA ILE A 495 -17.49 -14.56 1.16
C ILE A 495 -17.10 -15.41 2.37
N LEU A 496 -15.81 -15.44 2.71
CA LEU A 496 -15.29 -16.21 3.83
C LEU A 496 -15.39 -15.38 5.12
N ARG A 497 -16.06 -15.91 6.14
CA ARG A 497 -16.13 -15.24 7.45
C ARG A 497 -14.76 -15.00 8.08
N SER A 498 -13.77 -15.81 7.72
CA SER A 498 -12.40 -15.72 8.21
C SER A 498 -11.57 -14.66 7.49
N SER A 499 -12.01 -14.08 6.36
CA SER A 499 -11.24 -13.06 5.63
C SER A 499 -11.32 -11.69 6.31
N GLY A 500 -10.46 -10.75 5.90
CA GLY A 500 -10.47 -9.37 6.39
C GLY A 500 -11.65 -8.56 5.83
N GLU A 501 -11.87 -7.33 6.31
CA GLU A 501 -12.81 -6.41 5.65
C GLU A 501 -12.13 -5.76 4.43
N PRO A 502 -12.72 -5.81 3.24
CA PRO A 502 -12.13 -5.22 2.04
C PRO A 502 -12.45 -3.72 1.92
N PHE A 503 -11.98 -2.89 2.86
CA PHE A 503 -12.28 -1.45 2.89
C PHE A 503 -11.98 -0.75 1.56
N VAL A 504 -10.84 -1.06 0.93
CA VAL A 504 -10.54 -0.66 -0.45
C VAL A 504 -10.08 -1.90 -1.21
N LEU A 505 -10.87 -2.32 -2.19
CA LEU A 505 -10.65 -3.52 -3.02
C LEU A 505 -9.22 -3.62 -3.57
N THR A 506 -8.76 -4.86 -3.75
CA THR A 506 -7.43 -5.18 -4.27
C THR A 506 -7.50 -5.86 -5.63
N TYR A 507 -6.47 -5.69 -6.46
CA TYR A 507 -6.27 -6.55 -7.63
C TYR A 507 -5.47 -7.79 -7.24
N GLN A 508 -6.02 -8.97 -7.53
CA GLN A 508 -5.43 -10.27 -7.23
C GLN A 508 -5.07 -10.98 -8.54
N ALA A 509 -3.96 -11.71 -8.53
CA ALA A 509 -3.51 -12.52 -9.66
C ALA A 509 -4.53 -13.58 -10.09
N GLU A 510 -4.46 -14.00 -11.36
CA GLU A 510 -5.18 -15.19 -11.86
C GLU A 510 -4.75 -16.46 -11.10
N ASN A 511 -3.44 -16.61 -10.88
CA ASN A 511 -2.91 -17.78 -10.18
C ASN A 511 -3.33 -17.73 -8.70
N SER A 512 -4.03 -18.78 -8.27
CA SER A 512 -4.52 -18.97 -6.90
C SER A 512 -4.05 -20.31 -6.29
N LEU A 513 -3.12 -21.01 -6.96
CA LEU A 513 -2.63 -22.35 -6.59
C LEU A 513 -1.12 -22.37 -6.27
N VAL A 514 -0.34 -21.44 -6.79
CA VAL A 514 1.11 -21.34 -6.61
C VAL A 514 1.42 -19.97 -6.00
N GLU A 515 1.89 -19.94 -4.75
CA GLU A 515 2.08 -18.70 -4.00
C GLU A 515 3.12 -17.75 -4.62
N THR A 516 4.17 -18.30 -5.24
CA THR A 516 5.24 -17.55 -5.94
C THR A 516 4.82 -16.96 -7.28
N GLU A 517 3.74 -17.48 -7.88
CA GLU A 517 3.14 -16.95 -9.12
C GLU A 517 1.87 -16.13 -8.86
N SER A 518 1.44 -16.06 -7.60
CA SER A 518 0.34 -15.22 -7.15
C SER A 518 0.86 -13.87 -6.62
N TYR A 519 0.00 -12.86 -6.62
CA TYR A 519 0.32 -11.53 -6.10
C TYR A 519 -0.96 -10.75 -5.80
N VAL A 520 -0.86 -9.84 -4.86
CA VAL A 520 -1.76 -8.70 -4.70
C VAL A 520 -0.99 -7.44 -5.06
N THR A 521 -1.53 -6.63 -5.97
CA THR A 521 -0.80 -5.46 -6.48
C THR A 521 -1.70 -4.24 -6.60
N ASP A 522 -1.16 -3.09 -6.20
CA ASP A 522 -1.78 -1.79 -6.45
C ASP A 522 -1.32 -1.20 -7.80
N ASP A 523 -0.29 -1.79 -8.43
CA ASP A 523 0.24 -1.35 -9.73
C ASP A 523 -0.83 -1.37 -10.82
N TYR A 524 -1.77 -2.33 -10.72
CA TYR A 524 -2.87 -2.48 -11.65
C TYR A 524 -3.65 -1.19 -11.88
N PHE A 525 -3.85 -0.40 -10.81
CA PHE A 525 -4.63 0.84 -10.87
C PHE A 525 -3.87 2.00 -11.54
N ALA A 526 -2.56 1.85 -11.75
CA ALA A 526 -1.67 2.85 -12.32
C ALA A 526 -1.19 2.50 -13.76
N PHE A 527 -1.73 1.44 -14.36
CA PHE A 527 -1.56 1.12 -15.79
C PHE A 527 -2.65 1.80 -16.61
N LEU A 528 -2.34 2.89 -17.31
CA LEU A 528 -3.31 3.80 -17.93
C LEU A 528 -3.17 3.92 -19.46
N LYS A 529 -2.24 3.18 -20.08
CA LYS A 529 -2.10 3.20 -21.55
C LYS A 529 -3.21 2.41 -22.21
N ASP A 530 -3.67 2.86 -23.38
CA ASP A 530 -4.66 2.15 -24.20
C ASP A 530 -4.29 0.68 -24.51
N THR A 531 -2.99 0.38 -24.57
CA THR A 531 -2.45 -0.96 -24.82
C THR A 531 -2.45 -1.87 -23.59
N ASP A 532 -2.73 -1.34 -22.39
CA ASP A 532 -2.72 -2.12 -21.17
C ASP A 532 -4.01 -2.95 -21.07
N GLY A 533 -3.86 -4.27 -21.17
CA GLY A 533 -4.95 -5.24 -21.25
C GLY A 533 -4.84 -6.41 -20.27
N ASP A 534 -4.95 -7.63 -20.78
CA ASP A 534 -5.01 -8.82 -19.91
C ASP A 534 -3.61 -9.31 -19.46
N ASN A 535 -2.53 -8.83 -20.09
CA ASN A 535 -1.15 -9.22 -19.79
C ASN A 535 -0.48 -8.30 -18.76
N VAL A 536 -1.03 -8.29 -17.55
CA VAL A 536 -0.60 -7.43 -16.43
C VAL A 536 0.92 -7.39 -16.20
N PRO A 537 1.67 -8.53 -16.24
CA PRO A 537 3.13 -8.50 -16.07
C PRO A 537 3.87 -7.68 -17.12
N ALA A 538 3.31 -7.48 -18.31
CA ALA A 538 3.96 -6.71 -19.38
C ALA A 538 3.73 -5.19 -19.30
N HIS A 539 2.86 -4.73 -18.40
CA HIS A 539 2.53 -3.31 -18.30
C HIS A 539 3.59 -2.50 -17.55
N SER A 540 3.55 -1.19 -17.78
CA SER A 540 4.39 -0.18 -17.14
C SER A 540 3.51 0.82 -16.40
N LEU A 541 3.92 1.22 -15.21
CA LEU A 541 3.21 2.22 -14.42
C LEU A 541 3.31 3.61 -15.06
N ASP A 542 2.16 4.26 -15.25
CA ASP A 542 2.04 5.63 -15.77
C ASP A 542 2.04 6.67 -14.66
N ILE A 543 1.58 6.30 -13.46
CA ILE A 543 1.52 7.16 -12.26
C ILE A 543 2.13 6.46 -11.04
N GLY A 544 2.54 7.24 -10.03
CA GLY A 544 2.97 6.69 -8.75
C GLY A 544 1.78 6.21 -7.91
N VAL A 545 1.90 5.08 -7.23
CA VAL A 545 0.82 4.54 -6.39
C VAL A 545 1.32 4.22 -4.97
N GLY A 546 0.50 4.51 -3.97
CA GLY A 546 0.74 4.15 -2.58
C GLY A 546 -0.56 3.78 -1.86
N ARG A 547 -0.43 3.14 -0.69
CA ARG A 547 -1.58 2.72 0.13
C ARG A 547 -1.40 3.06 1.61
N PHE A 548 -2.48 3.52 2.24
CA PHE A 548 -2.64 3.52 3.69
C PHE A 548 -3.53 2.33 4.11
N PRO A 549 -2.96 1.25 4.69
CA PRO A 549 -3.66 -0.01 4.98
C PRO A 549 -4.45 0.07 6.31
N VAL A 550 -5.23 1.14 6.50
CA VAL A 550 -5.93 1.40 7.76
C VAL A 550 -7.26 0.65 7.83
N SER A 551 -7.59 0.16 9.01
CA SER A 551 -8.85 -0.56 9.32
C SER A 551 -9.75 0.21 10.29
N THR A 552 -9.19 1.20 10.99
CA THR A 552 -9.93 2.04 11.96
C THR A 552 -9.68 3.52 11.72
N LEU A 553 -10.59 4.37 12.21
CA LEU A 553 -10.43 5.83 12.15
C LEU A 553 -9.21 6.31 12.96
N GLN A 554 -8.85 5.60 14.04
CA GLN A 554 -7.68 5.93 14.84
C GLN A 554 -6.39 5.68 14.05
N GLU A 555 -6.25 4.51 13.43
CA GLU A 555 -5.10 4.21 12.55
C GLU A 555 -5.00 5.24 11.40
N ALA A 556 -6.13 5.63 10.79
CA ALA A 556 -6.17 6.69 9.80
C ALA A 556 -5.66 8.04 10.34
N THR A 557 -6.03 8.37 11.58
CA THR A 557 -5.60 9.61 12.25
C THR A 557 -4.10 9.59 12.54
N ASP A 558 -3.58 8.45 12.99
CA ASP A 558 -2.17 8.26 13.37
C ASP A 558 -1.27 8.34 12.13
N VAL A 559 -1.61 7.61 11.05
CA VAL A 559 -0.85 7.62 9.81
C VAL A 559 -0.86 9.02 9.17
N VAL A 560 -2.02 9.68 9.07
CA VAL A 560 -2.09 11.04 8.51
C VAL A 560 -1.29 12.03 9.35
N THR A 561 -1.37 11.95 10.69
CA THR A 561 -0.60 12.84 11.56
C THR A 561 0.90 12.62 11.40
N LYS A 562 1.34 11.37 11.33
CA LYS A 562 2.73 11.00 11.04
C LYS A 562 3.21 11.58 9.72
N THR A 563 2.45 11.39 8.63
CA THR A 563 2.81 11.90 7.30
C THR A 563 2.89 13.42 7.29
N ILE A 564 1.91 14.13 7.87
CA ILE A 564 1.92 15.60 7.96
C ILE A 564 3.14 16.09 8.77
N ASN A 565 3.45 15.45 9.90
CA ASN A 565 4.61 15.82 10.71
C ASN A 565 5.93 15.61 9.95
N TYR A 566 6.04 14.52 9.19
CA TYR A 566 7.22 14.29 8.35
C TYR A 566 7.39 15.39 7.29
N MET A 567 6.30 15.78 6.63
CA MET A 567 6.34 16.85 5.60
C MET A 567 6.72 18.22 6.16
N LYS A 568 6.54 18.49 7.47
CA LYS A 568 6.97 19.75 8.10
C LYS A 568 8.49 19.84 8.28
N ASP A 569 9.16 18.70 8.35
CA ASP A 569 10.63 18.62 8.40
C ASP A 569 11.28 19.42 9.54
N GLU A 570 10.69 19.35 10.74
CA GLU A 570 11.14 20.10 11.92
C GLU A 570 12.33 19.42 12.64
N ASN A 571 12.47 18.10 12.53
CA ASN A 571 13.54 17.32 13.20
C ASN A 571 14.78 17.18 12.30
N ARG A 572 15.48 18.29 12.06
CA ARG A 572 16.72 18.34 11.27
C ARG A 572 17.90 17.73 12.03
N GLY A 573 18.79 17.02 11.34
CA GLY A 573 19.97 16.42 11.97
C GLY A 573 20.71 15.43 11.08
N ILE A 574 21.92 15.05 11.53
CA ILE A 574 22.83 14.13 10.83
C ILE A 574 22.24 12.74 10.54
N TRP A 575 21.15 12.35 11.20
CA TRP A 575 20.41 11.13 10.91
C TRP A 575 19.96 11.07 9.44
N LYS A 576 19.73 12.22 8.80
CA LYS A 576 19.38 12.32 7.38
C LYS A 576 20.53 11.92 6.43
N ASN A 577 21.77 11.84 6.91
CA ASN A 577 22.89 11.30 6.15
C ASN A 577 23.05 9.79 6.29
N GLN A 578 22.33 9.12 7.22
CA GLN A 578 22.57 7.72 7.55
C GLN A 578 21.73 6.78 6.67
N LEU A 579 22.40 5.88 5.95
CA LEU A 579 21.79 4.80 5.18
C LEU A 579 22.22 3.45 5.77
N CYS A 580 21.27 2.59 6.13
CA CYS A 580 21.55 1.27 6.67
C CYS A 580 21.28 0.18 5.61
N PHE A 581 22.26 -0.69 5.37
CA PHE A 581 22.12 -1.91 4.58
C PHE A 581 22.26 -3.13 5.50
N LEU A 582 21.13 -3.77 5.78
CA LEU A 582 21.01 -4.96 6.62
C LEU A 582 20.84 -6.20 5.75
N ALA A 583 21.63 -7.25 6.00
CA ALA A 583 21.55 -8.49 5.24
C ALA A 583 21.55 -9.73 6.13
N ASP A 584 20.66 -10.66 5.78
CA ASP A 584 20.55 -12.01 6.35
C ASP A 584 21.79 -12.87 6.05
N ASP A 585 22.04 -13.88 6.89
CA ASP A 585 23.25 -14.74 6.86
C ASP A 585 23.11 -15.99 5.94
N GLY A 586 21.87 -16.38 5.64
CA GLY A 586 21.54 -17.60 4.89
C GLY A 586 22.00 -17.66 3.42
N ASP A 587 21.70 -18.81 2.79
CA ASP A 587 21.88 -19.09 1.36
C ASP A 587 23.32 -18.86 0.82
N ASP A 588 24.34 -19.42 1.48
CA ASP A 588 25.74 -19.27 1.05
C ASP A 588 26.15 -17.78 0.89
N ALA A 589 25.75 -16.94 1.86
CA ALA A 589 25.96 -15.50 1.89
C ALA A 589 25.38 -14.74 0.68
N LEU A 590 24.37 -15.31 0.00
CA LEU A 590 23.72 -14.69 -1.16
C LEU A 590 23.19 -13.29 -0.82
N HIS A 591 22.48 -13.16 0.31
CA HIS A 591 21.84 -11.90 0.70
C HIS A 591 22.86 -10.82 1.04
N ALA A 592 23.93 -11.14 1.77
CA ALA A 592 25.03 -10.22 2.03
C ALA A 592 25.74 -9.78 0.74
N LYS A 593 25.99 -10.70 -0.21
CA LYS A 593 26.55 -10.36 -1.55
C LYS A 593 25.64 -9.41 -2.32
N GLN A 594 24.33 -9.62 -2.27
CA GLN A 594 23.35 -8.77 -2.93
C GLN A 594 23.27 -7.38 -2.30
N ALA A 595 23.19 -7.30 -0.97
CA ALA A 595 23.20 -6.05 -0.23
C ALA A 595 24.47 -5.24 -0.50
N GLU A 596 25.64 -5.90 -0.52
CA GLU A 596 26.93 -5.26 -0.80
C GLU A 596 26.98 -4.65 -2.21
N VAL A 597 26.47 -5.35 -3.22
CA VAL A 597 26.39 -4.81 -4.59
C VAL A 597 25.58 -3.52 -4.64
N VAL A 598 24.47 -3.44 -3.90
CA VAL A 598 23.63 -2.24 -3.86
C VAL A 598 24.30 -1.14 -3.04
N ALA A 599 24.83 -1.48 -1.86
CA ALA A 599 25.51 -0.53 -0.97
C ALA A 599 26.69 0.17 -1.67
N LEU A 600 27.54 -0.57 -2.39
CA LEU A 600 28.66 0.00 -3.15
C LEU A 600 28.19 0.95 -4.26
N SER A 601 27.12 0.59 -4.96
CA SER A 601 26.55 1.46 -6.00
C SER A 601 26.02 2.77 -5.42
N VAL A 602 25.33 2.71 -4.27
CA VAL A 602 24.82 3.91 -3.59
C VAL A 602 25.98 4.75 -3.05
N ALA A 603 27.00 4.13 -2.45
CA ALA A 603 28.19 4.80 -1.92
C ALA A 603 28.91 5.63 -2.98
N ALA A 604 29.13 5.02 -4.15
CA ALA A 604 29.88 5.62 -5.24
C ALA A 604 29.13 6.82 -5.86
N ASN A 605 27.81 6.74 -5.98
CA ASN A 605 27.00 7.78 -6.61
C ASN A 605 26.55 8.87 -5.63
N ASN A 606 26.53 8.61 -4.33
CA ASN A 606 26.02 9.52 -3.31
C ASN A 606 27.00 9.67 -2.13
N PRO A 607 28.24 10.13 -2.37
CA PRO A 607 29.31 10.07 -1.38
C PRO A 607 29.11 10.98 -0.17
N ALA A 608 28.16 11.92 -0.19
CA ALA A 608 27.77 12.74 0.96
C ALA A 608 26.96 11.96 2.02
N PHE A 609 26.36 10.82 1.67
CA PHE A 609 25.69 9.96 2.65
C PHE A 609 26.68 9.02 3.32
N GLN A 610 26.40 8.67 4.57
CA GLN A 610 27.12 7.63 5.29
C GLN A 610 26.38 6.30 5.19
N ILE A 611 27.09 5.25 4.80
CA ILE A 611 26.56 3.90 4.75
C ILE A 611 27.00 3.13 6.01
N THR A 612 26.04 2.46 6.62
CA THR A 612 26.25 1.49 7.70
C THR A 612 25.82 0.12 7.21
N LYS A 613 26.75 -0.85 7.25
CA LYS A 613 26.51 -2.23 6.83
C LYS A 613 26.31 -3.11 8.06
N ILE A 614 25.22 -3.87 8.10
CA ILE A 614 24.98 -4.89 9.11
C ILE A 614 24.72 -6.20 8.36
N TYR A 615 25.76 -6.98 8.12
CA TYR A 615 25.63 -8.31 7.55
C TYR A 615 25.71 -9.30 8.71
N LEU A 616 24.62 -10.05 8.96
CA LEU A 616 24.47 -10.81 10.20
C LEU A 616 25.63 -11.77 10.46
N ASP A 617 26.10 -12.46 9.43
CA ASP A 617 27.23 -13.40 9.54
C ASP A 617 28.58 -12.74 9.90
N ALA A 618 28.68 -11.40 9.87
CA ALA A 618 29.86 -10.68 10.38
C ALA A 618 29.93 -10.64 11.91
N TYR A 619 28.84 -11.01 12.60
CA TYR A 619 28.71 -11.00 14.05
C TYR A 619 28.70 -12.43 14.59
N GLN A 620 29.04 -12.61 15.87
CA GLN A 620 28.99 -13.92 16.52
C GLN A 620 27.54 -14.34 16.76
N GLN A 621 27.15 -15.48 16.22
CA GLN A 621 25.85 -16.10 16.51
C GLN A 621 25.87 -16.74 17.90
N ILE A 622 24.78 -16.58 18.65
CA ILE A 622 24.56 -17.24 19.93
C ILE A 622 23.36 -18.17 19.80
N ILE A 623 23.53 -19.43 20.20
CA ILE A 623 22.48 -20.45 20.18
C ILE A 623 22.07 -20.75 21.63
N ASN A 624 20.80 -20.55 21.95
CA ASN A 624 20.23 -20.88 23.26
C ASN A 624 18.92 -21.68 23.10
N ALA A 625 18.27 -22.01 24.23
CA ALA A 625 17.04 -22.79 24.21
C ALA A 625 15.86 -22.13 23.47
N SER A 626 15.94 -20.81 23.22
CA SER A 626 14.92 -20.01 22.54
C SER A 626 15.19 -19.84 21.03
N GLY A 627 16.34 -20.33 20.53
CA GLY A 627 16.74 -20.24 19.12
C GLY A 627 18.13 -19.64 18.91
N GLU A 628 18.45 -19.40 17.64
CA GLU A 628 19.64 -18.65 17.19
C GLU A 628 19.38 -17.14 17.31
N THR A 629 20.41 -16.36 17.65
CA THR A 629 20.33 -14.89 17.69
C THR A 629 21.69 -14.25 17.41
N TYR A 630 21.67 -13.01 16.92
CA TYR A 630 22.83 -12.13 16.80
C TYR A 630 22.70 -10.91 17.72
N PRO A 631 23.00 -11.01 19.03
CA PRO A 631 22.65 -9.96 19.99
C PRO A 631 23.34 -8.62 19.72
N VAL A 632 24.58 -8.65 19.25
CA VAL A 632 25.35 -7.44 18.91
C VAL A 632 24.75 -6.74 17.68
N ALA A 633 24.54 -7.48 16.59
CA ALA A 633 23.93 -6.95 15.37
C ALA A 633 22.52 -6.40 15.64
N ARG A 634 21.74 -7.14 16.44
CA ARG A 634 20.39 -6.73 16.86
C ARG A 634 20.44 -5.43 17.65
N THR A 635 21.28 -5.34 18.68
CA THR A 635 21.41 -4.12 19.49
C THR A 635 21.79 -2.93 18.63
N GLN A 636 22.78 -3.07 17.75
CA GLN A 636 23.21 -2.01 16.84
C GLN A 636 22.07 -1.58 15.90
N PHE A 637 21.37 -2.52 15.27
CA PHE A 637 20.26 -2.24 14.37
C PHE A 637 19.11 -1.49 15.07
N HIS A 638 18.69 -1.94 16.24
CA HIS A 638 17.63 -1.28 17.02
C HIS A 638 18.05 0.10 17.53
N ASN A 639 19.33 0.31 17.85
CA ASN A 639 19.85 1.64 18.21
C ASN A 639 19.83 2.60 17.02
N LEU A 640 20.23 2.15 15.82
CA LEU A 640 20.14 2.97 14.61
C LEU A 640 18.69 3.38 14.31
N LEU A 641 17.72 2.48 14.49
CA LEU A 641 16.31 2.79 14.32
C LEU A 641 15.84 3.88 15.31
N ARG A 642 16.24 3.81 16.58
CA ARG A 642 15.88 4.80 17.60
C ARG A 642 16.54 6.17 17.37
N ASN A 643 17.82 6.17 17.03
CA ASN A 643 18.60 7.39 16.80
C ASN A 643 18.20 8.09 15.48
N GLY A 644 17.70 7.31 14.52
CA GLY A 644 17.20 7.79 13.24
C GLY A 644 18.15 7.46 12.10
N MET A 645 17.56 7.17 10.95
CA MET A 645 18.24 7.00 9.69
C MET A 645 17.35 7.51 8.56
N PHE A 646 17.95 7.81 7.41
CA PHE A 646 17.23 8.30 6.24
C PHE A 646 16.56 7.16 5.46
N VAL A 647 17.31 6.07 5.24
CA VAL A 647 16.83 4.88 4.53
C VAL A 647 17.32 3.63 5.24
N LEU A 648 16.40 2.67 5.41
CA LEU A 648 16.71 1.31 5.80
C LEU A 648 16.51 0.38 4.60
N ASN A 649 17.57 -0.28 4.16
CA ASN A 649 17.52 -1.30 3.13
C ASN A 649 17.77 -2.69 3.75
N PHE A 650 16.81 -3.60 3.62
CA PHE A 650 16.93 -4.98 4.08
C PHE A 650 16.92 -5.96 2.90
N THR A 651 17.83 -6.92 2.89
CA THR A 651 17.87 -8.03 1.93
C THR A 651 18.01 -9.35 2.68
N GLY A 652 17.04 -10.26 2.54
CA GLY A 652 17.06 -11.51 3.28
C GLY A 652 15.72 -12.21 3.41
N HIS A 653 15.65 -13.21 4.29
CA HIS A 653 14.40 -13.88 4.63
C HIS A 653 13.52 -13.05 5.57
N ALA A 654 12.22 -13.12 5.34
CA ALA A 654 11.20 -12.57 6.22
C ALA A 654 9.92 -13.39 6.12
N GLY A 655 9.06 -13.19 7.11
CA GLY A 655 7.66 -13.59 7.06
C GLY A 655 6.77 -12.47 7.56
N THR A 656 5.47 -12.74 7.67
CA THR A 656 4.51 -11.76 8.18
C THR A 656 4.78 -11.31 9.61
N ALA A 657 5.60 -12.06 10.37
CA ALA A 657 5.89 -11.82 11.77
C ALA A 657 7.22 -11.09 12.05
N GLY A 658 8.13 -10.95 11.08
CA GLY A 658 9.47 -10.42 11.32
C GLY A 658 10.50 -10.73 10.24
N TRP A 659 11.76 -10.36 10.49
CA TRP A 659 12.92 -10.61 9.64
C TRP A 659 13.86 -11.62 10.27
N THR A 660 14.45 -12.46 9.40
CA THR A 660 15.42 -13.52 9.65
C THR A 660 14.97 -14.59 10.65
N ASN A 661 15.62 -15.75 10.64
CA ASN A 661 15.29 -16.83 11.57
C ASN A 661 15.77 -16.50 13.00
N GLU A 662 16.81 -15.68 13.09
CA GLU A 662 17.51 -15.21 14.30
C GLU A 662 16.80 -14.02 14.96
N GLN A 663 15.63 -13.65 14.41
CA GLN A 663 14.72 -12.63 14.93
C GLN A 663 15.41 -11.26 15.05
N ILE A 664 16.11 -10.80 14.01
CA ILE A 664 16.71 -9.45 14.01
C ILE A 664 15.65 -8.34 14.17
N LEU A 665 14.43 -8.59 13.66
CA LEU A 665 13.26 -7.75 13.83
C LEU A 665 12.00 -8.60 14.00
N THR A 666 11.17 -8.30 15.00
CA THR A 666 9.89 -8.98 15.23
C THR A 666 8.70 -8.02 15.17
N THR A 667 7.49 -8.55 15.05
CA THR A 667 6.23 -7.77 15.11
C THR A 667 6.11 -6.98 16.41
N THR A 668 6.56 -7.57 17.54
CA THR A 668 6.56 -6.89 18.83
C THR A 668 7.51 -5.70 18.81
N ASP A 669 8.71 -5.87 18.27
CA ASP A 669 9.68 -4.78 18.14
C ASP A 669 9.10 -3.61 17.35
N VAL A 670 8.51 -3.88 16.17
CA VAL A 670 7.90 -2.83 15.33
C VAL A 670 6.75 -2.13 16.05
N ARG A 671 5.95 -2.85 16.84
CA ARG A 671 4.83 -2.26 17.60
C ARG A 671 5.31 -1.36 18.75
N THR A 672 6.39 -1.74 19.42
CA THR A 672 6.93 -0.99 20.57
C THR A 672 8.01 0.02 20.18
N LEU A 673 8.41 0.05 18.90
CA LEU A 673 9.39 0.98 18.39
C LEU A 673 8.91 2.43 18.57
N SER A 674 9.79 3.28 19.09
CA SER A 674 9.59 4.72 19.17
C SER A 674 10.79 5.42 18.54
N ASN A 675 10.57 6.12 17.44
CA ASN A 675 11.59 6.90 16.76
C ASN A 675 10.94 8.14 16.12
N LYS A 676 11.45 9.33 16.48
CA LYS A 676 10.96 10.62 15.94
C LYS A 676 11.42 10.83 14.49
N ASN A 677 12.59 10.29 14.15
CA ASN A 677 13.20 10.37 12.83
C ASN A 677 12.80 9.13 12.03
N LEU A 678 11.96 9.32 11.00
CA LEU A 678 11.27 8.24 10.31
C LEU A 678 11.96 7.90 8.98
N PRO A 679 12.65 6.75 8.85
CA PRO A 679 13.22 6.33 7.59
C PRO A 679 12.16 5.87 6.58
N LEU A 680 12.52 5.89 5.29
CA LEU A 680 11.90 5.02 4.30
C LEU A 680 12.46 3.60 4.45
N TRP A 681 11.58 2.60 4.56
CA TRP A 681 11.98 1.19 4.59
C TRP A 681 11.89 0.59 3.20
N VAL A 682 12.99 0.03 2.71
CA VAL A 682 13.07 -0.76 1.47
C VAL A 682 13.47 -2.18 1.87
N ALA A 683 12.48 -3.05 2.03
CA ALA A 683 12.70 -4.44 2.46
C ALA A 683 12.47 -5.38 1.28
N VAL A 684 13.56 -5.91 0.73
CA VAL A 684 13.56 -6.73 -0.47
C VAL A 684 13.55 -8.20 -0.08
N THR A 685 12.38 -8.65 0.35
CA THR A 685 12.14 -9.91 1.07
C THR A 685 10.75 -10.48 0.77
N CYS A 686 10.45 -11.71 1.23
CA CYS A 686 9.16 -12.37 1.07
C CYS A 686 8.12 -11.90 2.10
N ASN A 687 6.85 -11.73 1.67
CA ASN A 687 5.60 -11.65 2.45
C ASN A 687 5.56 -10.73 3.69
N PHE A 688 6.55 -9.86 3.90
CA PHE A 688 6.61 -9.02 5.09
C PHE A 688 5.45 -8.01 5.14
N LEU A 689 4.87 -7.70 3.98
CA LEU A 689 3.84 -6.68 3.79
C LEU A 689 2.49 -7.26 3.34
N GLN A 690 2.10 -8.40 3.90
CA GLN A 690 0.91 -9.15 3.50
C GLN A 690 -0.42 -8.54 4.03
N PHE A 691 -0.80 -7.36 3.51
CA PHE A 691 -1.91 -6.54 4.03
C PHE A 691 -3.32 -7.03 3.75
N ASP A 692 -3.47 -8.06 2.92
CA ASP A 692 -4.75 -8.55 2.46
C ASP A 692 -5.24 -9.78 3.24
N LEU A 693 -4.46 -10.23 4.23
CA LEU A 693 -4.87 -11.25 5.22
C LEU A 693 -5.58 -10.63 6.43
N PRO A 694 -6.35 -11.41 7.22
CA PRO A 694 -7.01 -10.89 8.42
C PRO A 694 -6.04 -10.37 9.49
N SER A 695 -4.88 -11.02 9.63
CA SER A 695 -3.83 -10.58 10.55
C SER A 695 -3.06 -9.39 9.99
N ILE A 696 -2.75 -8.40 10.84
CA ILE A 696 -1.87 -7.28 10.50
C ILE A 696 -0.41 -7.75 10.59
N SER A 697 0.28 -7.69 9.45
CA SER A 697 1.70 -8.05 9.31
C SER A 697 2.63 -7.05 10.00
N ALA A 698 3.85 -7.49 10.32
CA ALA A 698 4.90 -6.62 10.84
C ALA A 698 5.22 -5.46 9.88
N GLY A 699 5.18 -5.68 8.56
CA GLY A 699 5.38 -4.62 7.57
C GLY A 699 4.31 -3.54 7.61
N GLU A 700 3.02 -3.90 7.75
CA GLU A 700 1.96 -2.90 7.92
C GLU A 700 2.17 -2.05 9.18
N ARG A 701 2.64 -2.68 10.27
CA ARG A 701 2.91 -1.98 11.53
C ARG A 701 4.00 -0.92 11.43
N VAL A 702 4.91 -1.01 10.47
CA VAL A 702 5.92 0.02 10.23
C VAL A 702 5.25 1.37 9.95
N LEU A 703 4.20 1.37 9.13
CA LEU A 703 3.42 2.57 8.84
C LEU A 703 2.38 2.85 9.93
N LEU A 704 1.70 1.83 10.45
CA LEU A 704 0.62 1.97 11.43
C LEU A 704 1.07 2.32 12.85
N ASN A 705 2.37 2.20 13.18
CA ASN A 705 2.87 2.59 14.50
C ASN A 705 2.68 4.11 14.73
N PRO A 706 1.98 4.57 15.76
CA PRO A 706 1.65 5.98 15.94
C PRO A 706 2.85 6.88 16.30
N VAL A 707 3.93 6.32 16.85
CA VAL A 707 5.04 7.07 17.47
C VAL A 707 6.43 6.62 16.98
N GLY A 708 6.48 5.82 15.92
CA GLY A 708 7.70 5.28 15.35
C GLY A 708 7.47 4.52 14.04
N GLY A 709 8.39 3.61 13.71
CA GLY A 709 8.39 2.88 12.47
C GLY A 709 9.04 3.67 11.33
N GLY A 710 8.39 3.70 10.18
CA GLY A 710 8.86 4.40 8.99
C GLY A 710 7.83 5.41 8.49
N VAL A 711 8.29 6.35 7.65
CA VAL A 711 7.40 7.26 6.91
C VAL A 711 6.63 6.51 5.81
N GLY A 712 7.24 5.43 5.32
CA GLY A 712 6.64 4.47 4.40
C GLY A 712 7.50 3.22 4.30
N ILE A 713 6.96 2.19 3.66
CA ILE A 713 7.63 0.91 3.44
C ILE A 713 7.34 0.38 2.04
N PHE A 714 8.38 -0.10 1.36
CA PHE A 714 8.31 -0.84 0.11
C PHE A 714 8.79 -2.27 0.32
N SER A 715 7.89 -3.23 0.14
CA SER A 715 8.17 -4.65 0.40
C SER A 715 7.19 -5.56 -0.31
N ALA A 716 7.51 -6.86 -0.42
CA ALA A 716 6.65 -7.83 -1.07
C ALA A 716 5.47 -8.28 -0.21
N THR A 717 4.35 -8.54 -0.87
CA THR A 717 3.09 -9.06 -0.30
C THR A 717 3.00 -10.59 -0.39
N ARG A 718 3.87 -11.21 -1.20
CA ARG A 718 3.92 -12.66 -1.52
C ARG A 718 5.37 -13.15 -1.68
N PRO A 719 5.60 -14.47 -1.80
CA PRO A 719 6.94 -15.01 -1.91
C PRO A 719 7.57 -14.57 -3.23
N VAL A 720 8.86 -14.28 -3.21
CA VAL A 720 9.58 -13.66 -4.33
C VAL A 720 10.91 -14.36 -4.58
N TYR A 721 11.43 -14.21 -5.80
CA TYR A 721 12.72 -14.80 -6.18
C TYR A 721 13.88 -13.90 -5.80
N ALA A 722 14.91 -14.46 -5.14
CA ALA A 722 16.08 -13.71 -4.69
C ALA A 722 16.86 -13.01 -5.83
N SER A 723 16.90 -13.58 -7.05
CA SER A 723 17.56 -12.96 -8.19
C SER A 723 16.87 -11.67 -8.66
N GLN A 724 15.54 -11.68 -8.76
CA GLN A 724 14.73 -10.51 -9.12
C GLN A 724 14.67 -9.49 -7.97
N ASN A 725 14.84 -9.92 -6.71
CA ASN A 725 15.03 -9.02 -5.57
C ASN A 725 16.25 -8.11 -5.77
N LEU A 726 17.39 -8.64 -6.20
CA LEU A 726 18.57 -7.80 -6.49
C LEU A 726 18.28 -6.74 -7.55
N ASN A 727 17.55 -7.09 -8.62
CA ASN A 727 17.26 -6.18 -9.72
C ASN A 727 16.36 -5.02 -9.26
N ILE A 728 15.24 -5.31 -8.58
CA ILE A 728 14.38 -4.25 -8.07
C ILE A 728 15.09 -3.38 -7.02
N ASN A 729 15.94 -3.97 -6.16
CA ASN A 729 16.68 -3.22 -5.15
C ASN A 729 17.65 -2.21 -5.77
N LYS A 730 18.36 -2.60 -6.84
CA LYS A 730 19.25 -1.71 -7.61
C LYS A 730 18.49 -0.53 -8.20
N GLU A 731 17.38 -0.80 -8.89
CA GLU A 731 16.60 0.23 -9.57
C GLU A 731 15.93 1.19 -8.57
N VAL A 732 15.38 0.66 -7.46
CA VAL A 732 14.82 1.50 -6.39
C VAL A 732 15.87 2.45 -5.82
N ASN A 733 17.05 1.94 -5.44
CA ASN A 733 18.10 2.79 -4.89
C ASN A 733 18.66 3.79 -5.92
N HIS A 734 18.72 3.42 -7.20
CA HIS A 734 19.13 4.35 -8.26
C HIS A 734 18.18 5.55 -8.36
N PHE A 735 16.87 5.29 -8.45
CA PHE A 735 15.88 6.37 -8.56
C PHE A 735 15.66 7.12 -7.24
N LEU A 736 15.89 6.49 -6.09
CA LEU A 736 15.74 7.13 -4.78
C LEU A 736 16.64 8.36 -4.61
N PHE A 737 17.78 8.42 -5.28
CA PHE A 737 18.67 9.59 -5.24
C PHE A 737 18.73 10.36 -6.56
N SER A 738 17.84 10.04 -7.50
CA SER A 738 17.73 10.75 -8.77
C SER A 738 16.93 12.04 -8.65
N LYS A 739 17.24 13.00 -9.51
CA LYS A 739 16.50 14.26 -9.69
C LYS A 739 15.71 14.23 -11.00
N ASP A 740 14.64 15.01 -11.07
CA ASP A 740 13.89 15.25 -12.31
C ASP A 740 14.54 16.34 -13.18
N ASP A 741 13.91 16.67 -14.31
CA ASP A 741 14.41 17.65 -15.27
C ASP A 741 14.48 19.09 -14.70
N ASN A 742 13.78 19.36 -13.58
CA ASN A 742 13.84 20.64 -12.87
C ASN A 742 14.91 20.65 -11.78
N GLY A 743 15.68 19.57 -11.61
CA GLY A 743 16.70 19.45 -10.57
C GLY A 743 16.15 19.06 -9.19
N GLU A 744 14.87 18.71 -9.09
CA GLU A 744 14.20 18.33 -7.84
C GLU A 744 14.29 16.83 -7.60
N TYR A 745 14.46 16.42 -6.35
CA TYR A 745 14.39 14.99 -6.01
C TYR A 745 13.01 14.41 -6.32
N LEU A 746 13.00 13.16 -6.80
CA LEU A 746 11.76 12.46 -7.12
C LEU A 746 10.88 12.27 -5.87
N ARG A 747 9.56 12.44 -6.04
CA ARG A 747 8.57 11.99 -5.06
C ARG A 747 8.60 10.46 -4.97
N VAL A 748 8.28 9.89 -3.80
CA VAL A 748 8.48 8.46 -3.52
C VAL A 748 7.71 7.55 -4.51
N GLY A 749 6.50 7.94 -4.92
CA GLY A 749 5.73 7.24 -5.94
C GLY A 749 6.46 7.18 -7.29
N GLU A 750 7.12 8.27 -7.71
CA GLU A 750 7.92 8.30 -8.95
C GLU A 750 9.15 7.39 -8.87
N VAL A 751 9.79 7.29 -7.69
CA VAL A 751 10.92 6.39 -7.46
C VAL A 751 10.51 4.95 -7.78
N PHE A 752 9.42 4.46 -7.17
CA PHE A 752 8.97 3.09 -7.38
C PHE A 752 8.40 2.86 -8.78
N ARG A 753 7.70 3.87 -9.34
CA ARG A 753 7.18 3.83 -10.71
C ARG A 753 8.31 3.59 -11.72
N ARG A 754 9.34 4.43 -11.67
CA ARG A 754 10.48 4.35 -12.59
C ARG A 754 11.30 3.08 -12.36
N ALA A 755 11.51 2.69 -11.10
CA ALA A 755 12.23 1.47 -10.76
C ALA A 755 11.56 0.22 -11.35
N LYS A 756 10.25 0.04 -11.10
CA LYS A 756 9.50 -1.12 -11.62
C LYS A 756 9.43 -1.15 -13.13
N ASN A 757 9.35 0.02 -13.78
CA ASN A 757 9.31 0.11 -15.25
C ASN A 757 10.62 -0.33 -15.92
N ARG A 758 11.74 -0.38 -15.20
CA ARG A 758 13.03 -0.91 -15.71
C ARG A 758 13.10 -2.44 -15.71
N LEU A 759 12.21 -3.12 -14.99
CA LEU A 759 12.29 -4.57 -14.78
C LEU A 759 11.59 -5.40 -15.87
N GLY A 760 10.94 -4.77 -16.86
CA GLY A 760 10.23 -5.50 -17.91
C GLY A 760 9.14 -6.40 -17.33
N ASN A 761 9.19 -7.70 -17.61
CA ASN A 761 8.15 -8.67 -17.26
C ASN A 761 8.47 -9.50 -16.00
N GLU A 762 9.44 -9.07 -15.18
CA GLU A 762 9.75 -9.74 -13.91
C GLU A 762 8.53 -9.81 -13.00
N ILE A 763 8.20 -11.00 -12.49
CA ILE A 763 6.99 -11.23 -11.70
C ILE A 763 7.06 -10.57 -10.32
N ASN A 764 8.26 -10.51 -9.72
CA ASN A 764 8.45 -9.92 -8.40
C ASN A 764 7.88 -8.50 -8.34
N LYS A 765 8.02 -7.69 -9.41
CA LYS A 765 7.58 -6.29 -9.42
C LYS A 765 6.12 -6.12 -9.01
N LEU A 766 5.26 -7.10 -9.34
CA LEU A 766 3.83 -7.09 -9.01
C LEU A 766 3.57 -7.43 -7.55
N SER A 767 4.44 -8.23 -6.91
CA SER A 767 4.34 -8.56 -5.48
C SER A 767 4.80 -7.42 -4.57
N TYR A 768 5.67 -6.51 -5.04
CA TYR A 768 6.10 -5.36 -4.25
C TYR A 768 5.04 -4.26 -4.25
N VAL A 769 4.72 -3.70 -3.09
CA VAL A 769 3.83 -2.53 -2.96
C VAL A 769 4.46 -1.48 -2.08
N TYR A 770 4.07 -0.22 -2.28
CA TYR A 770 4.46 0.87 -1.39
C TYR A 770 3.31 1.23 -0.46
N MET A 771 3.56 1.15 0.84
CA MET A 771 2.66 1.68 1.87
C MET A 771 3.21 2.99 2.40
N GLY A 772 2.46 4.05 2.16
CA GLY A 772 2.87 5.42 2.42
C GLY A 772 2.20 6.36 1.41
N ASP A 773 2.38 7.65 1.63
CA ASP A 773 1.89 8.67 0.71
C ASP A 773 2.84 8.71 -0.50
N PRO A 774 2.39 8.42 -1.73
CA PRO A 774 3.24 8.38 -2.92
C PRO A 774 3.72 9.76 -3.36
N SER A 775 3.05 10.82 -2.90
CA SER A 775 3.34 12.18 -3.32
C SER A 775 4.41 12.86 -2.47
N ILE A 776 4.81 12.32 -1.32
CA ILE A 776 5.85 12.97 -0.50
C ILE A 776 7.21 12.89 -1.20
N ARG A 777 8.02 13.93 -1.01
CA ARG A 777 9.48 13.82 -1.16
C ARG A 777 10.06 13.42 0.18
N LEU A 778 11.11 12.59 0.17
CA LEU A 778 11.88 12.43 1.40
C LEU A 778 12.59 13.74 1.74
N ASN A 779 12.94 13.93 3.01
CA ASN A 779 13.55 15.17 3.48
C ASN A 779 15.06 15.18 3.17
N TYR A 780 15.43 15.17 1.89
CA TYR A 780 16.82 15.15 1.42
C TYR A 780 17.57 16.39 1.92
N PRO A 781 18.71 16.24 2.63
CA PRO A 781 19.53 17.39 3.04
C PRO A 781 20.02 18.24 1.86
N GLY A 782 20.34 17.59 0.74
CA GLY A 782 20.84 18.25 -0.47
C GLY A 782 19.79 18.93 -1.34
N LYS A 783 18.52 19.03 -0.91
CA LYS A 783 17.44 19.58 -1.75
C LYS A 783 17.66 21.04 -2.18
N TYR A 784 18.40 21.80 -1.38
CA TYR A 784 18.70 23.22 -1.65
C TYR A 784 20.00 23.45 -2.44
N GLY A 785 20.71 22.40 -2.84
CA GLY A 785 21.96 22.52 -3.60
C GLY A 785 23.18 22.96 -2.78
N TYR A 786 23.05 23.14 -1.46
CA TYR A 786 24.17 23.51 -0.60
C TYR A 786 25.02 22.31 -0.19
N LYS A 787 26.33 22.55 -0.09
CA LYS A 787 27.32 21.57 0.32
C LYS A 787 28.29 22.13 1.35
N VAL A 788 28.81 21.24 2.19
CA VAL A 788 29.86 21.56 3.16
C VAL A 788 31.22 21.29 2.54
N VAL A 789 32.13 22.26 2.59
CA VAL A 789 33.48 22.19 2.03
C VAL A 789 34.52 22.33 3.14
N THR A 790 35.51 21.43 3.18
CA THR A 790 36.69 21.57 4.05
C THR A 790 37.74 22.46 3.36
N ASP A 791 38.15 23.54 4.02
CA ASP A 791 39.17 24.47 3.50
C ASP A 791 40.57 24.17 4.05
N LYS A 792 40.66 23.90 5.36
CA LYS A 792 41.94 23.69 6.05
C LYS A 792 41.88 22.58 7.10
N ILE A 793 43.03 21.94 7.30
CA ILE A 793 43.31 21.06 8.43
C ILE A 793 44.54 21.62 9.16
N ASN A 794 44.41 21.85 10.47
CA ASN A 794 45.46 22.38 11.34
C ASN A 794 46.07 23.69 10.80
N GLY A 795 45.24 24.59 10.27
CA GLY A 795 45.65 25.88 9.69
C GLY A 795 46.32 25.80 8.31
N VAL A 796 46.48 24.59 7.75
CA VAL A 796 47.06 24.37 6.42
C VAL A 796 45.93 24.09 5.42
N ALA A 797 45.96 24.77 4.27
CA ALA A 797 45.01 24.52 3.20
C ALA A 797 45.08 23.08 2.71
N VAL A 798 43.93 22.43 2.52
CA VAL A 798 43.88 21.00 2.15
C VAL A 798 44.51 20.76 0.78
N GLN A 799 45.62 20.02 0.75
CA GLN A 799 46.32 19.63 -0.50
C GLN A 799 46.53 18.12 -0.64
N GLY A 800 46.00 17.31 0.28
CA GLY A 800 45.98 15.84 0.19
C GLY A 800 47.13 15.10 0.86
N ASN A 801 47.88 15.75 1.75
CA ASN A 801 49.01 15.14 2.48
C ASN A 801 48.90 15.25 4.01
N ASP A 802 47.82 15.85 4.54
CA ASP A 802 47.65 16.03 5.98
C ASP A 802 47.41 14.69 6.67
N THR A 803 48.06 14.50 7.82
CA THR A 803 47.95 13.28 8.62
C THR A 803 47.41 13.60 10.00
N LEU A 804 46.25 13.05 10.30
CA LEU A 804 45.63 13.01 11.61
C LEU A 804 46.29 11.91 12.47
N ARG A 805 46.91 12.30 13.58
CA ARG A 805 47.71 11.42 14.45
C ARG A 805 47.05 11.23 15.81
N ALA A 806 47.27 10.08 16.44
CA ALA A 806 46.79 9.83 17.81
C ALA A 806 47.34 10.92 18.77
N LEU A 807 46.53 11.31 19.76
CA LEU A 807 46.89 12.32 20.78
C LEU A 807 47.25 13.69 20.20
N SER A 808 46.57 14.10 19.12
CA SER A 808 46.68 15.46 18.58
C SER A 808 45.32 16.15 18.61
N VAL A 809 45.34 17.45 18.93
CA VAL A 809 44.18 18.33 18.74
C VAL A 809 44.14 18.73 17.28
N VAL A 810 43.06 18.34 16.61
CA VAL A 810 42.78 18.59 15.21
C VAL A 810 41.86 19.78 15.10
N ARG A 811 42.18 20.70 14.17
CA ARG A 811 41.34 21.83 13.80
C ARG A 811 40.94 21.70 12.33
N ILE A 812 39.64 21.69 12.06
CA ILE A 812 39.07 21.62 10.71
C ILE A 812 38.29 22.90 10.46
N GLU A 813 38.70 23.65 9.44
CA GLU A 813 38.03 24.89 9.01
C GLU A 813 37.36 24.65 7.66
N GLY A 814 36.18 25.22 7.46
CA GLY A 814 35.46 25.10 6.20
C GLY A 814 34.33 26.11 6.04
N HIS A 815 33.57 25.93 4.97
CA HIS A 815 32.42 26.77 4.66
C HIS A 815 31.28 26.02 3.96
N ILE A 816 30.09 26.65 3.97
CA ILE A 816 28.93 26.26 3.19
C ILE A 816 29.03 26.89 1.81
N ALA A 817 28.91 26.07 0.78
CA ALA A 817 28.96 26.50 -0.61
C ALA A 817 27.69 26.12 -1.36
N ASP A 818 27.33 26.89 -2.39
CA ASP A 818 26.27 26.55 -3.35
C ASP A 818 26.74 25.57 -4.45
N GLU A 819 25.86 25.28 -5.40
CA GLU A 819 26.15 24.38 -6.52
C GLU A 819 27.35 24.88 -7.36
N ASP A 820 27.53 26.20 -7.47
CA ASP A 820 28.62 26.87 -8.20
C ASP A 820 29.95 26.93 -7.41
N ASN A 821 29.98 26.42 -6.17
CA ASN A 821 31.10 26.52 -5.21
C ASN A 821 31.34 27.93 -4.66
N SER A 822 30.33 28.80 -4.67
CA SER A 822 30.40 30.11 -4.03
C SER A 822 30.00 30.01 -2.56
N LEU A 823 30.63 30.82 -1.70
CA LEU A 823 30.30 30.92 -0.29
C LEU A 823 28.86 31.40 -0.08
N VAL A 824 28.12 30.69 0.77
CA VAL A 824 26.76 31.07 1.22
C VAL A 824 26.88 31.81 2.54
N ASN A 825 26.98 33.14 2.48
CA ASN A 825 27.29 33.98 3.64
C ASN A 825 26.09 34.31 4.55
N ASP A 826 24.89 33.82 4.23
CA ASP A 826 23.65 33.98 5.01
C ASP A 826 23.19 32.65 5.64
N PHE A 827 24.11 31.69 5.80
CA PHE A 827 23.86 30.43 6.47
C PHE A 827 24.34 30.50 7.93
N ASN A 828 23.40 30.66 8.86
CA ASN A 828 23.65 30.66 10.31
C ASN A 828 22.88 29.53 10.99
N GLY A 829 23.58 28.69 11.74
CA GLY A 829 22.99 27.55 12.40
C GLY A 829 24.05 26.58 12.88
N PHE A 830 23.80 25.27 12.77
CA PHE A 830 24.74 24.26 13.27
C PHE A 830 25.25 23.34 12.17
N LEU A 831 26.41 22.75 12.41
CA LEU A 831 27.02 21.69 11.62
C LEU A 831 27.37 20.52 12.53
N ASN A 832 26.89 19.33 12.19
CA ASN A 832 27.34 18.07 12.73
C ASN A 832 28.42 17.47 11.83
N ALA A 833 29.49 16.98 12.46
CA ALA A 833 30.55 16.25 11.78
C ALA A 833 30.80 14.91 12.47
N THR A 834 30.95 13.85 11.67
CA THR A 834 31.46 12.56 12.14
C THR A 834 32.72 12.21 11.36
N ILE A 835 33.81 11.98 12.08
CA ILE A 835 35.10 11.56 11.53
C ILE A 835 35.23 10.06 11.71
N TYR A 836 35.59 9.37 10.63
CA TYR A 836 35.81 7.94 10.56
C TYR A 836 37.29 7.64 10.29
N ASP A 837 37.75 6.52 10.84
CA ASP A 837 39.06 5.96 10.53
C ASP A 837 39.08 5.43 9.08
N LYS A 838 40.20 4.84 8.72
CA LYS A 838 40.43 4.18 7.43
C LYS A 838 39.53 2.97 7.22
N VAL A 839 39.32 2.67 5.93
CA VAL A 839 38.64 1.48 5.45
C VAL A 839 39.39 0.21 5.91
N GLN A 840 38.62 -0.81 6.29
CA GLN A 840 39.10 -2.12 6.72
C GLN A 840 38.39 -3.21 5.92
N SER A 841 39.11 -4.30 5.66
CA SER A 841 38.52 -5.48 5.03
C SER A 841 37.94 -6.38 6.11
N VAL A 842 36.64 -6.63 6.05
CA VAL A 842 35.86 -7.46 6.99
C VAL A 842 35.53 -8.77 6.30
N THR A 843 35.75 -9.89 6.97
CA THR A 843 35.37 -11.22 6.49
C THR A 843 34.36 -11.81 7.45
N THR A 844 33.23 -12.30 6.93
CA THR A 844 32.18 -12.91 7.76
C THR A 844 32.63 -14.22 8.39
N LEU A 845 31.99 -14.62 9.49
CA LEU A 845 32.43 -15.70 10.36
C LEU A 845 31.97 -17.08 9.88
N ASN A 846 31.02 -17.17 8.95
CA ASN A 846 30.40 -18.41 8.48
C ASN A 846 29.87 -19.25 9.64
N ASN A 847 29.04 -18.64 10.49
CA ASN A 847 28.54 -19.24 11.74
C ASN A 847 27.85 -20.60 11.47
N ASP A 848 27.14 -20.72 10.34
CA ASP A 848 26.43 -21.94 9.91
C ASP A 848 27.31 -23.00 9.23
N ASN A 849 28.61 -22.74 9.04
CA ASN A 849 29.55 -23.61 8.33
C ASN A 849 29.12 -23.99 6.91
N ASN A 850 28.52 -23.03 6.20
CA ASN A 850 28.10 -23.19 4.81
C ASN A 850 29.31 -23.18 3.86
N LYS A 851 29.24 -23.96 2.77
CA LYS A 851 30.38 -24.20 1.87
C LYS A 851 30.87 -22.91 1.20
N ASN A 852 29.95 -22.01 0.82
CA ASN A 852 30.25 -20.72 0.20
C ASN A 852 29.70 -19.54 1.02
N GLY A 853 29.52 -19.73 2.33
CA GLY A 853 28.91 -18.78 3.27
C GLY A 853 29.78 -17.61 3.69
N VAL A 854 30.99 -17.46 3.14
CA VAL A 854 31.88 -16.34 3.47
C VAL A 854 31.79 -15.25 2.40
N ILE A 855 31.72 -14.00 2.85
CA ILE A 855 31.97 -12.81 2.04
C ILE A 855 33.04 -11.94 2.71
N THR A 856 33.92 -11.36 1.90
CA THR A 856 34.83 -10.29 2.32
C THR A 856 34.36 -8.98 1.69
N TYR A 857 34.22 -7.93 2.50
CA TYR A 857 33.78 -6.61 2.07
C TYR A 857 34.57 -5.52 2.81
N ASP A 858 34.57 -4.32 2.25
CA ASP A 858 35.26 -3.17 2.82
C ASP A 858 34.29 -2.27 3.58
N ASP A 859 34.70 -1.82 4.78
CA ASP A 859 33.89 -0.93 5.62
C ASP A 859 34.73 0.00 6.50
N ARG A 860 34.11 1.05 7.04
CA ARG A 860 34.71 1.96 8.04
C ARG A 860 34.06 1.71 9.41
N LEU A 861 34.58 0.71 10.11
CA LEU A 861 34.03 0.27 11.40
C LEU A 861 34.21 1.30 12.53
N ASN A 862 35.33 2.02 12.52
CA ASN A 862 35.70 2.91 13.60
C ASN A 862 35.28 4.34 13.26
N LYS A 863 34.40 4.91 14.10
CA LYS A 863 34.32 6.38 14.25
C LYS A 863 35.64 6.83 14.91
N LEU A 864 35.93 8.13 14.92
CA LEU A 864 37.08 8.73 15.62
C LEU A 864 36.62 9.92 16.47
N PHE A 865 35.61 10.63 15.96
CA PHE A 865 34.96 11.74 16.64
C PHE A 865 33.57 11.96 16.05
N SER A 866 32.62 12.39 16.88
CA SER A 866 31.33 12.96 16.47
C SER A 866 31.03 14.19 17.33
N GLY A 867 30.56 15.27 16.71
CA GLY A 867 30.27 16.52 17.42
C GLY A 867 29.52 17.56 16.58
N ALA A 868 29.11 18.64 17.23
CA ALA A 868 28.38 19.76 16.63
C ALA A 868 29.13 21.08 16.87
N VAL A 869 29.09 21.96 15.87
CA VAL A 869 29.64 23.33 15.94
C VAL A 869 28.70 24.32 15.29
N GLN A 870 28.85 25.59 15.65
CA GLN A 870 28.12 26.68 15.02
C GLN A 870 28.69 27.04 13.64
N VAL A 871 27.79 27.43 12.75
CA VAL A 871 28.09 28.01 11.44
C VAL A 871 27.70 29.47 11.49
N GLU A 872 28.66 30.36 11.24
CA GLU A 872 28.46 31.82 11.22
C GLU A 872 28.88 32.37 9.86
N ASP A 873 28.00 33.12 9.21
CA ASP A 873 28.19 33.66 7.86
C ASP A 873 28.68 32.59 6.86
N GLY A 874 28.13 31.38 6.99
CA GLY A 874 28.51 30.22 6.18
C GLY A 874 29.87 29.60 6.50
N ARG A 875 30.54 29.97 7.59
CA ARG A 875 31.86 29.43 7.99
C ARG A 875 31.78 28.65 9.28
N PHE A 876 32.62 27.63 9.42
CA PHE A 876 32.68 26.83 10.64
C PHE A 876 34.12 26.47 11.00
N GLU A 877 34.31 26.19 12.28
CA GLU A 877 35.54 25.63 12.83
C GLU A 877 35.20 24.47 13.77
N LEU A 878 35.79 23.31 13.51
CA LEU A 878 35.65 22.11 14.35
C LEU A 878 37.00 21.78 15.01
N VAL A 879 36.99 21.68 16.34
CA VAL A 879 38.18 21.33 17.13
C VAL A 879 37.89 20.07 17.96
N PHE A 880 38.77 19.07 17.84
CA PHE A 880 38.65 17.83 18.61
C PHE A 880 40.01 17.17 18.82
N MET A 881 40.15 16.38 19.88
CA MET A 881 41.32 15.53 20.09
C MET A 881 41.10 14.14 19.50
N LEU A 882 42.13 13.57 18.87
CA LEU A 882 42.10 12.18 18.39
C LEU A 882 42.44 11.20 19.51
N PRO A 883 41.65 10.11 19.67
CA PRO A 883 41.88 9.10 20.69
C PRO A 883 43.25 8.43 20.53
N LYS A 884 43.78 7.91 21.63
CA LYS A 884 44.93 7.00 21.64
C LYS A 884 44.66 5.71 20.86
N ASP A 885 43.41 5.26 20.86
CA ASP A 885 42.96 3.96 20.33
C ASP A 885 42.73 3.91 18.81
N ILE A 886 43.34 4.83 18.04
CA ILE A 886 43.29 4.70 16.58
C ILE A 886 44.13 3.50 16.12
N LYS A 887 43.84 2.99 14.92
CA LYS A 887 44.75 2.06 14.26
C LYS A 887 45.98 2.84 13.74
N TYR A 888 47.19 2.48 14.20
CA TYR A 888 48.41 3.24 13.89
C TYR A 888 48.92 3.12 12.45
N ASN A 889 48.44 2.16 11.66
CA ASN A 889 48.76 2.10 10.23
C ASN A 889 48.12 3.29 9.48
N TYR A 890 48.82 3.77 8.46
CA TYR A 890 48.35 4.89 7.65
C TYR A 890 47.28 4.44 6.65
N GLY A 891 46.20 5.21 6.54
CA GLY A 891 45.15 5.01 5.55
C GLY A 891 44.25 6.24 5.47
N THR A 892 43.45 6.32 4.43
CA THR A 892 42.59 7.48 4.17
C THR A 892 41.40 7.52 5.12
N GLY A 893 41.25 8.60 5.89
CA GLY A 893 40.09 8.81 6.77
C GLY A 893 38.88 9.36 6.00
N ARG A 894 37.77 9.59 6.72
CA ARG A 894 36.59 10.26 6.16
C ARG A 894 35.97 11.21 7.17
N ILE A 895 35.48 12.34 6.70
CA ILE A 895 34.60 13.23 7.44
C ILE A 895 33.25 13.23 6.73
N ASN A 896 32.16 13.08 7.49
CA ASN A 896 30.80 13.24 7.01
C ASN A 896 30.17 14.46 7.70
N TYR A 897 29.59 15.36 6.90
CA TYR A 897 29.03 16.62 7.36
C TYR A 897 27.53 16.71 7.08
N TYR A 898 26.82 17.27 8.04
CA TYR A 898 25.45 17.73 7.90
C TYR A 898 25.35 19.11 8.54
N ALA A 899 24.70 20.07 7.89
CA ALA A 899 24.45 21.38 8.46
C ALA A 899 23.01 21.82 8.22
N ALA A 900 22.45 22.60 9.15
CA ALA A 900 21.14 23.19 9.03
C ALA A 900 21.16 24.65 9.47
N CYS A 901 20.56 25.51 8.64
CA CYS A 901 20.37 26.92 8.92
C CYS A 901 19.11 27.10 9.76
N GLU A 902 19.22 27.79 10.88
CA GLU A 902 18.11 28.00 11.81
C GLU A 902 17.16 29.11 11.33
N ASP A 903 17.69 30.08 10.57
CA ASP A 903 16.96 31.27 10.13
C ASP A 903 15.91 30.97 9.04
N ASN A 904 16.26 30.13 8.07
CA ASN A 904 15.46 29.87 6.86
C ASN A 904 15.19 28.39 6.60
N GLY A 905 15.78 27.49 7.38
CA GLY A 905 15.59 26.05 7.25
C GLY A 905 16.29 25.39 6.07
N TYR A 906 17.28 26.05 5.49
CA TYR A 906 18.20 25.44 4.53
C TYR A 906 19.07 24.38 5.18
N GLU A 907 19.46 23.39 4.40
CA GLU A 907 20.29 22.27 4.82
C GLU A 907 21.44 22.10 3.84
N ALA A 908 22.57 21.60 4.33
CA ALA A 908 23.73 21.27 3.53
C ALA A 908 24.30 19.91 3.97
N GLN A 909 24.90 19.19 3.02
CA GLN A 909 25.60 17.94 3.28
C GLN A 909 26.99 17.97 2.64
N GLY A 910 27.93 17.20 3.18
CA GLY A 910 29.26 17.13 2.59
C GLY A 910 30.04 15.94 3.09
N TYR A 911 31.15 15.67 2.41
CA TYR A 911 32.12 14.70 2.86
C TYR A 911 33.53 15.16 2.48
N PHE A 912 34.52 14.67 3.20
CA PHE A 912 35.93 14.93 2.88
C PHE A 912 36.77 13.70 3.20
N GLU A 913 37.59 13.26 2.24
CA GLU A 913 38.44 12.07 2.37
C GLU A 913 39.91 12.36 2.00
N ASN A 914 40.28 13.61 1.68
CA ASN A 914 41.63 13.92 1.21
C ASN A 914 42.61 14.17 2.38
N PHE A 915 42.71 13.20 3.30
CA PHE A 915 43.63 13.19 4.45
C PHE A 915 43.92 11.76 4.91
N TYR A 916 45.02 11.58 5.65
CA TYR A 916 45.39 10.29 6.25
C TYR A 916 45.12 10.25 7.75
N VAL A 917 44.81 9.07 8.28
CA VAL A 917 44.79 8.77 9.71
C VAL A 917 45.86 7.72 9.98
N GLY A 918 46.74 7.96 10.95
CA GLY A 918 47.76 6.99 11.37
C GLY A 918 48.91 7.62 12.14
N GLY A 919 49.73 6.76 12.75
CA GLY A 919 50.84 7.19 13.60
C GLY A 919 50.40 7.86 14.91
N THR A 920 51.37 8.29 15.71
CA THR A 920 51.17 9.03 16.95
C THR A 920 51.84 10.38 16.83
N ASN A 921 51.33 11.39 17.54
CA ASN A 921 52.00 12.68 17.58
C ASN A 921 53.42 12.55 18.20
N PRO A 922 54.52 12.83 17.47
CA PRO A 922 55.88 12.74 17.99
C PRO A 922 56.25 13.91 18.92
N ASP A 923 55.53 15.03 18.78
CA ASP A 923 55.69 16.25 19.56
C ASP A 923 54.42 16.41 20.41
N ILE A 924 54.29 15.62 21.48
CA ILE A 924 53.17 15.78 22.42
C ILE A 924 53.20 17.24 22.91
N ASP A 925 52.12 17.97 22.64
CA ASP A 925 51.98 19.37 23.01
C ASP A 925 52.14 19.51 24.54
N PRO A 926 53.02 20.40 25.04
CA PRO A 926 53.15 20.67 26.48
C PRO A 926 51.83 21.08 27.17
N LEU A 927 50.78 21.46 26.43
CA LEU A 927 49.45 21.77 26.95
C LEU A 927 48.57 20.55 27.23
N ILE A 928 48.95 19.37 26.75
CA ILE A 928 48.29 18.08 27.03
C ILE A 928 49.29 17.28 27.87
N GLU A 929 49.32 17.54 29.18
CA GLU A 929 50.06 16.67 30.11
C GLU A 929 49.58 15.21 29.95
N PHE A 930 50.39 14.24 30.40
CA PHE A 930 49.88 12.88 30.58
C PHE A 930 48.75 12.95 31.59
N ASP A 931 47.52 12.90 31.09
CA ASP A 931 46.36 12.79 31.94
C ASP A 931 46.42 11.41 32.60
N GLU A 932 46.33 11.39 33.93
CA GLU A 932 46.32 10.17 34.73
C GLU A 932 45.00 10.01 35.50
N GLU A 933 44.10 11.00 35.41
CA GLU A 933 42.78 10.97 36.05
C GLU A 933 41.72 10.49 35.03
N GLY A 934 40.69 9.81 35.51
CA GLY A 934 39.56 9.41 34.66
C GLY A 934 38.44 10.46 34.66
N PRO A 935 37.43 10.33 33.77
CA PRO A 935 36.36 11.31 33.65
C PRO A 935 35.56 11.54 34.94
N ASP A 936 35.13 12.77 35.19
CA ASP A 936 34.13 13.07 36.23
C ASP A 936 32.74 12.56 35.79
N ILE A 937 31.96 11.99 36.70
CA ILE A 937 30.66 11.37 36.41
C ILE A 937 29.57 11.97 37.29
N GLN A 938 28.49 12.45 36.68
CA GLN A 938 27.24 12.80 37.36
C GLN A 938 26.08 12.05 36.72
N MET A 939 25.53 11.04 37.40
CA MET A 939 24.49 10.17 36.84
C MET A 939 23.22 10.06 37.68
N TYR A 940 22.09 9.82 37.00
CA TYR A 940 20.77 9.71 37.61
C TYR A 940 19.78 8.93 36.73
N LEU A 941 18.66 8.51 37.33
CA LEU A 941 17.52 7.88 36.62
C LEU A 941 16.34 8.85 36.53
N ASN A 942 15.72 8.94 35.35
CA ASN A 942 14.52 9.71 35.00
C ASN A 942 14.62 11.24 35.15
N SER A 943 15.24 11.75 36.22
CA SER A 943 15.26 13.18 36.55
C SER A 943 16.50 13.58 37.35
N PRO A 944 17.05 14.80 37.17
CA PRO A 944 18.24 15.26 37.91
C PRO A 944 18.08 15.32 39.43
N VAL A 945 16.85 15.25 39.96
CA VAL A 945 16.60 15.24 41.41
C VAL A 945 16.65 13.85 42.04
N PHE A 946 16.78 12.79 41.23
CA PHE A 946 16.91 11.41 41.69
C PHE A 946 18.10 11.24 42.63
N LYS A 947 17.92 10.41 43.66
CA LYS A 947 18.97 10.01 44.60
C LYS A 947 19.10 8.50 44.62
N SER A 948 20.32 8.01 44.80
CA SER A 948 20.58 6.59 45.02
C SER A 948 19.69 6.05 46.16
N GLY A 949 18.92 5.01 45.86
CA GLY A 949 17.89 4.40 46.69
C GLY A 949 16.44 4.77 46.35
N ASP A 950 16.22 5.74 45.45
CA ASP A 950 14.86 6.16 45.04
C ASP A 950 14.13 5.09 44.22
N LYS A 951 12.80 5.24 44.14
CA LYS A 951 11.90 4.37 43.40
C LYS A 951 11.74 4.83 41.95
N VAL A 952 11.76 3.90 41.01
CA VAL A 952 11.58 4.15 39.58
C VAL A 952 10.59 3.16 38.96
N ASN A 953 10.14 3.45 37.74
CA ASN A 953 9.34 2.54 36.93
C ASN A 953 10.17 1.39 36.38
N GLU A 954 9.50 0.40 35.79
CA GLU A 954 10.12 -0.77 35.17
C GLU A 954 11.02 -0.48 33.96
N THR A 955 10.96 0.72 33.34
CA THR A 955 11.78 1.11 32.18
C THR A 955 12.37 2.52 32.38
N PRO A 956 13.28 2.72 33.35
CA PRO A 956 13.78 4.04 33.68
C PRO A 956 14.76 4.56 32.60
N LEU A 957 14.80 5.88 32.42
CA LEU A 957 15.81 6.54 31.57
C LEU A 957 17.08 6.79 32.39
N PHE A 958 18.20 6.22 31.95
CA PHE A 958 19.53 6.54 32.45
C PHE A 958 20.06 7.82 31.80
N MET A 959 20.63 8.69 32.63
CA MET A 959 21.25 9.95 32.26
C MET A 959 22.60 10.07 32.96
N ALA A 960 23.65 10.43 32.24
CA ALA A 960 24.95 10.78 32.83
C ALA A 960 25.56 11.99 32.13
N HIS A 961 26.05 12.96 32.91
CA HIS A 961 26.94 14.02 32.44
C HIS A 961 28.37 13.63 32.79
N VAL A 962 29.26 13.74 31.82
CA VAL A 962 30.67 13.36 31.97
C VAL A 962 31.59 14.45 31.44
N SER A 963 32.71 14.68 32.10
CA SER A 963 33.70 15.69 31.69
C SER A 963 35.12 15.26 32.01
N ASP A 964 36.05 15.56 31.11
CA ASP A 964 37.47 15.21 31.21
C ASP A 964 38.31 16.16 30.34
N ILE A 965 39.50 16.59 30.82
CA ILE A 965 40.35 17.54 30.09
C ILE A 965 40.88 16.98 28.76
N SER A 966 41.10 15.67 28.71
CA SER A 966 41.52 14.94 27.51
C SER A 966 40.34 14.62 26.60
N GLY A 967 39.10 14.86 27.05
CA GLY A 967 37.87 14.52 26.37
C GLY A 967 37.45 13.07 26.53
N ILE A 968 36.21 12.77 26.16
CA ILE A 968 35.57 11.47 26.40
C ILE A 968 35.75 10.54 25.20
N ASN A 969 36.18 9.31 25.47
CA ASN A 969 36.28 8.26 24.44
C ASN A 969 34.89 7.69 24.11
N GLN A 970 34.24 8.35 23.16
CA GLN A 970 32.97 7.93 22.57
C GLN A 970 33.13 6.79 21.54
N VAL A 971 34.36 6.33 21.28
CA VAL A 971 34.70 5.70 20.01
C VAL A 971 34.67 4.16 20.07
N GLY A 972 34.98 3.57 21.23
CA GLY A 972 34.92 2.13 21.45
C GLY A 972 35.87 1.30 20.57
N SER A 973 36.78 1.95 19.84
CA SER A 973 37.71 1.30 18.91
C SER A 973 38.89 0.63 19.61
N GLY A 974 39.10 0.94 20.89
CA GLY A 974 40.04 0.28 21.79
C GLY A 974 39.41 -0.95 22.44
N ILE A 975 40.17 -2.04 22.54
CA ILE A 975 39.68 -3.27 23.20
C ILE A 975 39.40 -2.95 24.67
N GLY A 976 38.12 -2.92 25.05
CA GLY A 976 37.67 -2.75 26.43
C GLY A 976 37.49 -1.30 26.91
N HIS A 977 37.54 -0.31 26.01
CA HIS A 977 37.34 1.12 26.34
C HIS A 977 35.97 1.65 25.89
N ASP A 978 34.94 0.81 25.99
CA ASP A 978 33.56 1.20 25.71
C ASP A 978 32.96 2.00 26.88
N ILE A 979 32.02 2.89 26.56
CA ILE A 979 31.12 3.45 27.56
C ILE A 979 30.12 2.36 27.90
N THR A 980 30.08 1.92 29.16
CA THR A 980 29.31 0.73 29.55
C THR A 980 28.36 1.00 30.71
N LEU A 981 27.25 0.29 30.70
CA LEU A 981 26.25 0.30 31.76
C LEU A 981 25.87 -1.14 32.10
N ILE A 982 25.89 -1.49 33.38
CA ILE A 982 25.60 -2.85 33.86
C ILE A 982 24.54 -2.77 34.95
N VAL A 983 23.48 -3.56 34.83
CA VAL A 983 22.46 -3.72 35.87
C VAL A 983 22.78 -4.98 36.70
N ASP A 984 22.72 -4.87 38.02
CA ASP A 984 22.88 -5.99 38.98
C ASP A 984 24.18 -6.81 38.86
N GLU A 985 25.23 -6.22 38.24
CA GLU A 985 26.45 -6.95 37.83
C GLU A 985 26.16 -8.18 36.95
N ASP A 986 24.98 -8.24 36.33
CA ASP A 986 24.55 -9.34 35.46
C ASP A 986 25.19 -9.18 34.08
N PRO A 987 26.03 -10.14 33.63
CA PRO A 987 26.61 -10.11 32.29
C PRO A 987 25.55 -10.11 31.16
N GLU A 988 24.32 -10.57 31.43
CA GLU A 988 23.21 -10.51 30.47
C GLU A 988 22.51 -9.14 30.44
N GLN A 989 22.79 -8.24 31.39
CA GLN A 989 22.29 -6.87 31.46
C GLN A 989 23.41 -5.84 31.30
N PHE A 990 24.30 -6.11 30.35
CA PHE A 990 25.42 -5.26 29.95
C PHE A 990 25.09 -4.49 28.68
N TYR A 991 25.27 -3.16 28.69
CA TYR A 991 24.97 -2.27 27.57
C TYR A 991 26.19 -1.44 27.17
N ILE A 992 26.46 -1.36 25.87
CA ILE A 992 27.46 -0.45 25.27
C ILE A 992 26.75 0.84 24.85
N LEU A 993 27.20 1.97 25.39
CA LEU A 993 26.52 3.26 25.31
C LEU A 993 27.22 4.31 24.44
N ASN A 994 28.26 3.93 23.69
CA ASN A 994 29.04 4.82 22.83
C ASN A 994 28.17 5.67 21.89
N ASP A 995 27.19 5.05 21.22
CA ASP A 995 26.27 5.75 20.30
C ASP A 995 25.19 6.60 21.03
N PHE A 996 25.14 6.57 22.36
CA PHE A 996 24.23 7.37 23.19
C PHE A 996 24.93 8.54 23.88
N TYR A 997 26.25 8.68 23.70
CA TYR A 997 27.02 9.83 24.15
C TYR A 997 26.94 10.96 23.12
N HIS A 998 26.72 12.17 23.61
CA HIS A 998 26.75 13.39 22.81
C HIS A 998 27.68 14.41 23.46
N SER A 999 28.72 14.83 22.75
CA SER A 999 29.58 15.95 23.16
C SER A 999 28.79 17.25 23.25
N THR A 1000 29.21 18.12 24.16
CA THR A 1000 28.68 19.48 24.27
C THR A 1000 29.07 20.28 23.03
N GLU A 1001 28.20 21.19 22.62
CA GLU A 1001 28.45 22.01 21.43
C GLU A 1001 29.72 22.86 21.59
N ASN A 1002 30.56 22.88 20.54
CA ASN A 1002 31.88 23.52 20.54
C ASN A 1002 32.87 23.03 21.62
N ASP A 1003 32.58 21.92 22.31
CA ASP A 1003 33.40 21.44 23.42
C ASP A 1003 33.47 19.90 23.48
N TYR A 1004 34.65 19.35 23.14
CA TYR A 1004 34.90 17.91 23.16
C TYR A 1004 35.25 17.36 24.57
N THR A 1005 35.45 18.24 25.56
CA THR A 1005 35.88 17.86 26.92
C THR A 1005 34.73 17.38 27.81
N GLN A 1006 33.48 17.54 27.38
CA GLN A 1006 32.31 17.17 28.17
C GLN A 1006 31.12 16.76 27.30
N GLY A 1007 30.24 15.95 27.85
CA GLY A 1007 29.04 15.49 27.14
C GLY A 1007 28.04 14.77 28.03
N THR A 1008 27.01 14.23 27.39
CA THR A 1008 25.90 13.57 28.08
C THR A 1008 25.60 12.21 27.45
N VAL A 1009 25.39 11.19 28.27
CA VAL A 1009 24.86 9.88 27.88
C VAL A 1009 23.37 9.80 28.25
N ARG A 1010 22.53 9.34 27.32
CA ARG A 1010 21.09 9.17 27.53
C ARG A 1010 20.65 7.78 27.04
N PHE A 1011 20.17 6.92 27.93
CA PHE A 1011 19.83 5.53 27.57
C PHE A 1011 18.58 5.02 28.29
N LYS A 1012 17.55 4.60 27.56
CA LYS A 1012 16.35 4.01 28.16
C LYS A 1012 16.58 2.53 28.47
N LEU A 1013 16.54 2.18 29.75
CA LEU A 1013 16.74 0.80 30.19
C LEU A 1013 15.57 -0.10 29.72
N PRO A 1014 15.84 -1.35 29.31
CA PRO A 1014 14.82 -2.37 29.09
C PRO A 1014 13.97 -2.62 30.34
N GLU A 1015 12.87 -3.37 30.20
CA GLU A 1015 12.00 -3.69 31.33
C GLU A 1015 12.75 -4.48 32.41
N LEU A 1016 12.85 -3.89 33.59
CA LEU A 1016 13.45 -4.45 34.79
C LEU A 1016 12.40 -5.11 35.68
N ARG A 1017 12.79 -6.17 36.38
CA ARG A 1017 11.89 -6.86 37.32
C ARG A 1017 11.59 -5.97 38.52
N PRO A 1018 10.43 -6.10 39.19
CA PRO A 1018 10.19 -5.37 40.43
C PRO A 1018 11.14 -5.82 41.53
N GLY A 1019 11.77 -4.87 42.23
CA GLY A 1019 12.77 -5.18 43.25
C GLY A 1019 13.84 -4.10 43.40
N LYS A 1020 14.85 -4.36 44.22
CA LYS A 1020 16.03 -3.51 44.34
C LYS A 1020 17.07 -3.91 43.30
N HIS A 1021 17.69 -2.91 42.69
CA HIS A 1021 18.68 -3.06 41.64
C HIS A 1021 19.89 -2.16 41.89
N THR A 1022 21.02 -2.53 41.28
CA THR A 1022 22.20 -1.66 41.16
C THR A 1022 22.45 -1.31 39.69
N LEU A 1023 22.99 -0.12 39.45
CA LEU A 1023 23.39 0.33 38.11
C LEU A 1023 24.82 0.87 38.16
N THR A 1024 25.72 0.18 37.47
CA THR A 1024 27.13 0.56 37.38
C THR A 1024 27.42 1.14 36.00
N PHE A 1025 27.91 2.37 35.97
CA PHE A 1025 28.32 3.06 34.74
C PHE A 1025 29.83 3.20 34.71
N LYS A 1026 30.45 2.97 33.54
CA LYS A 1026 31.89 3.13 33.34
C LYS A 1026 32.17 3.88 32.03
N VAL A 1027 33.07 4.84 32.10
CA VAL A 1027 33.45 5.73 30.98
C VAL A 1027 34.97 5.91 30.95
N TRP A 1028 35.50 6.20 29.77
CA TRP A 1028 36.92 6.37 29.50
C TRP A 1028 37.21 7.72 28.85
N ASP A 1029 38.38 8.29 29.12
CA ASP A 1029 38.90 9.46 28.41
C ASP A 1029 39.62 9.05 27.10
N LEU A 1030 40.06 10.04 26.30
CA LEU A 1030 40.80 9.80 25.04
C LEU A 1030 42.26 9.31 25.24
N GLN A 1031 42.79 9.29 26.47
CA GLN A 1031 44.13 8.79 26.83
C GLN A 1031 44.14 7.39 27.47
N ASN A 1032 42.96 6.81 27.67
CA ASN A 1032 42.63 5.50 28.24
C ASN A 1032 42.63 5.43 29.79
N ASN A 1033 42.34 6.53 30.46
CA ASN A 1033 41.96 6.55 31.88
C ASN A 1033 40.46 6.31 32.02
N SER A 1034 40.02 5.67 33.10
CA SER A 1034 38.60 5.32 33.30
C SER A 1034 38.08 5.69 34.68
N SER A 1035 36.82 6.07 34.72
CA SER A 1035 36.05 6.23 35.95
C SER A 1035 34.83 5.32 35.92
N SER A 1036 34.35 4.91 37.11
CA SER A 1036 33.10 4.18 37.26
C SER A 1036 32.38 4.64 38.51
N ASP A 1037 31.06 4.73 38.43
CA ASP A 1037 30.18 5.08 39.54
C ASP A 1037 29.02 4.07 39.61
N THR A 1038 28.37 3.95 40.78
CA THR A 1038 27.27 3.01 41.01
C THR A 1038 26.13 3.65 41.81
N ILE A 1039 24.90 3.50 41.32
CA ILE A 1039 23.67 3.89 42.05
C ILE A 1039 22.81 2.67 42.40
N GLU A 1040 22.08 2.76 43.50
CA GLU A 1040 21.04 1.81 43.90
C GLU A 1040 19.66 2.40 43.55
N PHE A 1041 18.67 1.55 43.25
CA PHE A 1041 17.28 1.99 43.01
C PHE A 1041 16.28 0.85 43.26
N GLU A 1042 15.00 1.18 43.44
CA GLU A 1042 13.93 0.20 43.58
C GLU A 1042 12.93 0.31 42.42
N VAL A 1043 12.82 -0.73 41.61
CA VAL A 1043 11.84 -0.83 40.53
C VAL A 1043 10.48 -1.20 41.13
N VAL A 1044 9.50 -0.33 40.93
CA VAL A 1044 8.12 -0.53 41.36
C VAL A 1044 7.22 -0.58 40.13
N ARG A 1045 6.62 -1.74 39.88
CA ARG A 1045 5.72 -1.92 38.73
C ARG A 1045 4.52 -1.00 38.83
N GLY A 1046 4.24 -0.27 37.75
CA GLY A 1046 3.10 0.65 37.70
C GLY A 1046 3.21 1.81 38.70
N LEU A 1047 4.44 2.25 38.98
CA LEU A 1047 4.74 3.46 39.75
C LEU A 1047 4.08 4.66 39.06
N GLU A 1048 3.30 5.43 39.83
CA GLU A 1048 2.60 6.60 39.31
C GLU A 1048 3.60 7.64 38.77
N PRO A 1049 3.33 8.25 37.60
CA PRO A 1049 4.21 9.28 37.06
C PRO A 1049 4.13 10.57 37.88
N VAL A 1050 5.24 11.29 37.95
CA VAL A 1050 5.36 12.56 38.67
C VAL A 1050 5.49 13.69 37.66
N ILE A 1051 4.58 14.67 37.75
CA ILE A 1051 4.68 15.94 37.01
C ILE A 1051 5.53 16.91 37.83
N PHE A 1052 6.70 17.28 37.31
CA PHE A 1052 7.57 18.29 37.92
C PHE A 1052 7.05 19.69 37.68
N ASP A 1053 6.74 20.01 36.41
CA ASP A 1053 6.17 21.30 36.04
C ASP A 1053 5.36 21.20 34.74
N VAL A 1054 4.47 22.18 34.55
CA VAL A 1054 3.82 22.43 33.26
C VAL A 1054 3.84 23.93 33.00
N PHE A 1055 4.17 24.29 31.76
CA PHE A 1055 4.16 25.67 31.30
C PHE A 1055 3.71 25.74 29.84
N ASN A 1056 3.47 26.95 29.35
CA ASN A 1056 3.13 27.17 27.96
C ASN A 1056 4.00 28.29 27.37
N TYR A 1057 4.40 28.15 26.11
CA TYR A 1057 5.21 29.13 25.40
C TYR A 1057 4.80 29.22 23.91
N PRO A 1058 4.66 30.44 23.34
CA PRO A 1058 4.77 31.75 24.01
C PRO A 1058 3.60 32.03 24.98
N ASN A 1059 3.86 32.79 26.04
CA ASN A 1059 2.86 33.33 26.97
C ASN A 1059 3.28 34.76 27.36
N PRO A 1060 2.56 35.83 26.93
CA PRO A 1060 1.22 35.83 26.33
C PRO A 1060 1.13 35.17 24.95
N VAL A 1061 -0.01 34.52 24.69
CA VAL A 1061 -0.35 33.81 23.46
C VAL A 1061 -1.02 34.77 22.47
N LYS A 1062 -0.53 34.82 21.24
CA LYS A 1062 -1.16 35.58 20.13
C LYS A 1062 -1.99 34.69 19.22
N ALA A 1063 -1.32 33.82 18.46
CA ALA A 1063 -1.96 32.91 17.50
C ALA A 1063 -1.99 31.45 17.98
N SER A 1064 -0.93 31.00 18.65
CA SER A 1064 -0.82 29.65 19.19
C SER A 1064 0.19 29.59 20.34
N THR A 1065 0.05 28.56 21.18
CA THR A 1065 1.01 28.23 22.24
C THR A 1065 1.24 26.73 22.25
N LYS A 1066 2.46 26.34 22.64
CA LYS A 1066 2.77 24.96 23.02
C LYS A 1066 2.67 24.81 24.53
N PHE A 1067 2.05 23.74 25.00
CA PHE A 1067 2.13 23.30 26.38
C PHE A 1067 3.28 22.30 26.51
N VAL A 1068 4.19 22.58 27.44
CA VAL A 1068 5.37 21.77 27.73
C VAL A 1068 5.19 21.13 29.10
N ILE A 1069 5.45 19.83 29.16
CA ILE A 1069 5.16 19.00 30.34
C ILE A 1069 6.47 18.37 30.79
N GLN A 1070 6.90 18.66 32.01
CA GLN A 1070 8.10 18.07 32.59
C GLN A 1070 7.70 16.97 33.57
N HIS A 1071 8.13 15.75 33.32
CA HIS A 1071 7.77 14.58 34.11
C HIS A 1071 8.92 13.56 34.23
N ASP A 1072 8.79 12.63 35.17
CA ASP A 1072 9.75 11.56 35.45
C ASP A 1072 9.59 10.33 34.54
N ARG A 1073 8.97 10.52 33.37
CA ARG A 1073 8.78 9.48 32.34
C ARG A 1073 9.31 9.94 30.98
N PRO A 1074 10.55 10.45 30.90
CA PRO A 1074 11.10 10.92 29.63
C PRO A 1074 11.08 9.79 28.59
N GLU A 1075 10.82 10.14 27.32
CA GLU A 1075 10.73 9.20 26.20
C GLU A 1075 9.68 8.08 26.38
N SER A 1076 8.68 8.29 27.25
CA SER A 1076 7.52 7.41 27.39
C SER A 1076 6.30 8.13 26.85
N VAL A 1077 5.52 7.45 26.03
CA VAL A 1077 4.27 8.01 25.50
C VAL A 1077 3.25 8.03 26.63
N LEU A 1078 2.76 9.22 26.96
CA LEU A 1078 1.75 9.41 27.99
C LEU A 1078 0.46 9.89 27.35
N ASP A 1079 -0.67 9.31 27.80
CA ASP A 1079 -1.99 9.83 27.44
C ASP A 1079 -2.20 11.16 28.16
N THR A 1080 -1.99 12.24 27.41
CA THR A 1080 -1.98 13.58 27.94
C THR A 1080 -3.29 14.28 27.61
N LYS A 1081 -3.94 14.83 28.64
CA LYS A 1081 -5.15 15.63 28.52
C LYS A 1081 -4.91 17.05 28.99
N ILE A 1082 -5.24 18.04 28.17
CA ILE A 1082 -5.20 19.45 28.56
C ILE A 1082 -6.61 19.97 28.63
N ASP A 1083 -6.98 20.52 29.78
CA ASP A 1083 -8.25 21.22 30.00
C ASP A 1083 -7.99 22.71 30.20
N ILE A 1084 -8.64 23.57 29.42
CA ILE A 1084 -8.57 25.04 29.51
C ILE A 1084 -9.90 25.57 30.04
N PHE A 1085 -9.84 26.46 31.02
CA PHE A 1085 -10.97 27.05 31.72
C PHE A 1085 -10.89 28.58 31.69
N ASP A 1086 -12.04 29.24 31.77
CA ASP A 1086 -12.09 30.66 32.11
C ASP A 1086 -11.91 30.91 33.62
N LEU A 1087 -11.86 32.18 34.03
CA LEU A 1087 -11.74 32.56 35.45
C LEU A 1087 -12.97 32.18 36.30
N ALA A 1088 -14.11 31.85 35.68
CA ALA A 1088 -15.29 31.34 36.36
C ALA A 1088 -15.28 29.81 36.51
N GLY A 1089 -14.25 29.13 36.00
CA GLY A 1089 -14.09 27.68 36.06
C GLY A 1089 -14.88 26.91 34.99
N ARG A 1090 -15.42 27.59 33.98
CA ARG A 1090 -16.10 26.94 32.85
C ARG A 1090 -15.06 26.37 31.90
N LEU A 1091 -15.22 25.11 31.50
CA LEU A 1091 -14.36 24.46 30.51
C LEU A 1091 -14.60 25.09 29.13
N ILE A 1092 -13.52 25.57 28.52
CA ILE A 1092 -13.50 26.27 27.23
C ILE A 1092 -13.02 25.36 26.11
N TRP A 1093 -12.01 24.54 26.41
CA TRP A 1093 -11.39 23.66 25.43
C TRP A 1093 -10.74 22.46 26.13
N SER A 1094 -10.73 21.31 25.46
CA SER A 1094 -10.07 20.10 25.94
C SER A 1094 -9.53 19.28 24.78
N ILE A 1095 -8.33 18.73 24.95
CA ILE A 1095 -7.73 17.78 24.02
C ILE A 1095 -7.15 16.62 24.80
N SER A 1096 -7.25 15.42 24.23
CA SER A 1096 -6.51 14.24 24.67
C SER A 1096 -5.65 13.76 23.51
N GLN A 1097 -4.36 13.59 23.76
CA GLN A 1097 -3.41 13.10 22.76
C GLN A 1097 -2.34 12.25 23.45
N SER A 1098 -2.01 11.11 22.86
CA SER A 1098 -0.82 10.34 23.25
C SER A 1098 0.40 11.06 22.68
N THR A 1099 1.21 11.66 23.56
CA THR A 1099 2.38 12.47 23.19
C THR A 1099 3.56 12.13 24.10
N LEU A 1100 4.75 12.52 23.69
CA LEU A 1100 5.96 12.41 24.50
C LEU A 1100 6.08 13.61 25.45
N ASP A 1101 6.03 14.85 24.92
CA ASP A 1101 6.46 16.03 25.72
C ASP A 1101 5.63 17.33 25.49
N GLU A 1102 4.94 17.47 24.34
CA GLU A 1102 4.31 18.74 23.93
C GLU A 1102 2.92 18.58 23.29
N ILE A 1103 2.06 19.60 23.48
CA ILE A 1103 0.76 19.76 22.79
C ILE A 1103 0.59 21.21 22.33
N THR A 1104 0.24 21.41 21.05
CA THR A 1104 -0.03 22.75 20.49
C THR A 1104 -1.51 23.09 20.57
N TRP A 1105 -1.82 24.33 20.93
CA TRP A 1105 -3.17 24.87 20.92
C TRP A 1105 -3.24 26.20 20.17
N ASN A 1106 -4.21 26.33 19.27
CA ASN A 1106 -4.39 27.47 18.37
C ASN A 1106 -5.41 28.49 18.90
N VAL A 1107 -5.55 28.61 20.22
CA VAL A 1107 -6.37 29.64 20.88
C VAL A 1107 -7.86 29.60 20.48
N THR A 1108 -8.38 28.41 20.18
CA THR A 1108 -9.78 28.21 19.83
C THR A 1108 -10.57 27.49 20.92
N ASP A 1109 -11.87 27.73 20.97
CA ASP A 1109 -12.82 26.94 21.76
C ASP A 1109 -13.14 25.59 21.07
N SER A 1110 -13.97 24.77 21.71
CA SER A 1110 -14.40 23.46 21.19
C SER A 1110 -15.21 23.51 19.88
N GLU A 1111 -15.70 24.69 19.48
CA GLU A 1111 -16.44 24.92 18.23
C GLU A 1111 -15.54 25.58 17.15
N GLY A 1112 -14.24 25.73 17.43
CA GLY A 1112 -13.26 26.32 16.50
C GLY A 1112 -13.28 27.85 16.46
N ARG A 1113 -13.97 28.53 17.39
CA ARG A 1113 -13.99 30.00 17.47
C ARG A 1113 -12.78 30.50 18.23
N SER A 1114 -12.17 31.59 17.74
CA SER A 1114 -11.05 32.24 18.44
C SER A 1114 -11.48 32.80 19.80
N LEU A 1115 -10.61 32.67 20.80
CA LEU A 1115 -10.88 33.17 22.13
C LEU A 1115 -10.56 34.66 22.30
N PRO A 1116 -11.36 35.40 23.08
CA PRO A 1116 -11.07 36.80 23.37
C PRO A 1116 -9.82 36.95 24.25
N THR A 1117 -9.17 38.11 24.13
CA THR A 1117 -8.08 38.55 25.01
C THR A 1117 -8.48 38.42 26.48
N GLY A 1118 -7.64 37.76 27.27
CA GLY A 1118 -7.96 37.48 28.67
C GLY A 1118 -7.03 36.47 29.33
N VAL A 1119 -7.26 36.24 30.63
CA VAL A 1119 -6.54 35.23 31.41
C VAL A 1119 -7.36 33.96 31.48
N TYR A 1120 -6.76 32.84 31.12
CA TYR A 1120 -7.33 31.51 31.19
C TYR A 1120 -6.53 30.64 32.16
N LEU A 1121 -7.19 29.63 32.71
CA LEU A 1121 -6.58 28.63 33.57
C LEU A 1121 -6.46 27.33 32.78
N TYR A 1122 -5.36 26.61 32.95
CA TYR A 1122 -5.24 25.29 32.37
C TYR A 1122 -4.73 24.27 33.38
N ARG A 1123 -5.09 23.01 33.13
CA ARG A 1123 -4.62 21.85 33.88
C ARG A 1123 -4.25 20.75 32.90
N VAL A 1124 -3.12 20.13 33.14
CA VAL A 1124 -2.66 18.96 32.39
C VAL A 1124 -2.93 17.71 33.23
N SER A 1125 -3.33 16.63 32.57
CA SER A 1125 -3.41 15.29 33.14
C SER A 1125 -2.54 14.38 32.30
N ILE A 1126 -1.74 13.53 32.92
CA ILE A 1126 -1.05 12.43 32.24
C ILE A 1126 -1.60 11.11 32.77
N SER A 1127 -1.83 10.14 31.87
CA SER A 1127 -2.29 8.81 32.24
C SER A 1127 -1.37 7.73 31.69
N LEU A 1128 -1.13 6.71 32.52
CA LEU A 1128 -0.43 5.48 32.16
C LEU A 1128 -1.15 4.31 32.85
N ASP A 1129 -1.49 3.26 32.12
CA ASP A 1129 -2.16 2.05 32.61
C ASP A 1129 -3.41 2.31 33.49
N SER A 1130 -4.30 3.18 33.02
CA SER A 1130 -5.55 3.57 33.70
C SER A 1130 -5.39 4.37 35.01
N LYS A 1131 -4.17 4.81 35.36
CA LYS A 1131 -3.92 5.76 36.45
C LYS A 1131 -3.66 7.15 35.89
N THR A 1132 -4.34 8.16 36.42
CA THR A 1132 -4.24 9.55 35.96
C THR A 1132 -3.66 10.44 37.06
N VAL A 1133 -2.66 11.24 36.70
CA VAL A 1133 -2.04 12.25 37.58
C VAL A 1133 -2.31 13.64 36.99
N HIS A 1134 -2.58 14.62 37.86
CA HIS A 1134 -2.91 15.98 37.46
C HIS A 1134 -1.83 16.97 37.85
N SER A 1135 -1.54 17.93 36.97
CA SER A 1135 -0.68 19.06 37.26
C SER A 1135 -1.37 20.04 38.23
N LYS A 1136 -0.58 20.94 38.82
CA LYS A 1136 -1.14 22.18 39.38
C LYS A 1136 -1.79 23.01 38.27
N ILE A 1137 -2.81 23.78 38.62
CA ILE A 1137 -3.45 24.74 37.69
C ILE A 1137 -2.48 25.89 37.42
N LYS A 1138 -2.30 26.24 36.15
CA LYS A 1138 -1.45 27.35 35.69
C LYS A 1138 -2.26 28.36 34.89
N LYS A 1139 -1.70 29.55 34.69
CA LYS A 1139 -2.34 30.66 33.97
C LYS A 1139 -1.72 30.81 32.59
N LEU A 1140 -2.55 31.06 31.58
CA LEU A 1140 -2.12 31.53 30.28
C LEU A 1140 -2.86 32.82 29.94
N ILE A 1141 -2.20 33.72 29.22
CA ILE A 1141 -2.76 35.03 28.83
C ILE A 1141 -2.90 35.01 27.31
N VAL A 1142 -4.11 35.21 26.80
CA VAL A 1142 -4.37 35.43 25.37
C VAL A 1142 -4.39 36.94 25.11
N VAL A 1143 -3.72 37.38 24.05
CA VAL A 1143 -3.70 38.77 23.56
C VAL A 1143 -3.93 38.80 22.05
N GLU A 1144 -4.45 39.91 21.53
CA GLU A 1144 -4.62 40.15 20.09
C GLU A 1144 -3.29 40.12 19.30
#